data_AF-A0A2Z6R347-F1
#
_entry.id   AF-A0A2Z6R347-F1
#
_cell.length_a   1.000
_cell.length_b   1.000
_cell.length_c   1.000
_cell.angle_alpha   90.00
_cell.angle_beta   90.00
_cell.angle_gamma   90.00
#
_symmetry.space_group_name_H-M   'P 1'
#
loop_
_entity.id
_entity.type
_entity.pdbx_description
1 polymer ?
#
loop_
_entity_poly.entity_id
_entity_poly.type
_entity_poly.pdbx_seq_one_letter_code
_entity_poly.pdbx_strand_id
1 'polypeptide(L)'
;MIFDFSSSSSSSALSPAQKQDCNFLVARKRNLFSFSSAGSSNTSESEVEYNVEAIGIARTELAYKLSNIPAPPIPAAASTLERVIISFTALYASIKLISLMAANEVGRTEGLDLMLLSIWTWLMYSFGFPFSNNEEKLFHRLWGTDESLYRTDVDDGAFYGTLLTPIVAAAKIIDIRRSSQSSSTPEHNDDSSIDVIHVNFELCFIMGCGLILHMFMSKHIKTNLGTIWTIIIITILSIILAAFIAAMGFLPFIQRLPSDYIIFSQLFYQISLYSIARLMKRSFTFGELAVVSQILTLLAVEAWILTVNKFELLKLIPLEIHIPSSIIIFQIALVLGIPLIGIILSPFLIHSRHLAQQRTWKSKRSHIRNNNNGKKRMALVIYLITAVMVGLIGLWVQNFLGRNPYLWVFAFVIESRVRIFLCIFWIGLIAISLVLFNQMGQTRKTYSLNSKRKYFHFLALVMFIPGYLYEPEFMHLAFSVAFAALIYLEYLRYFAVYPIGKQLHMFLSEFLDSRDSGPCILSHIYLLIGCAGCIWLDGTFILANLSGIFTLGLGDSMASIIGKRYGRNRWPKSCKTIEGSIAFFVFLFFGAFILVNISSSPNMWPGSSTQWFNYALAVLITALLEAVSYQNDNLILPLFMWSFVNIQM
;
A
#
# COMPACT_ATOMS: atom_id res chain seq x y z
N MET A 1 5.04 -24.62 -14.29
CA MET A 1 5.61 -24.73 -12.93
C MET A 1 4.91 -23.71 -12.05
N ILE A 2 3.87 -24.14 -11.34
CA ILE A 2 3.03 -23.26 -10.53
C ILE A 2 3.20 -23.72 -9.10
N PHE A 3 3.56 -22.77 -8.25
CA PHE A 3 3.89 -22.94 -6.85
C PHE A 3 2.74 -23.58 -6.08
N ASP A 4 2.88 -24.86 -5.75
CA ASP A 4 2.05 -25.52 -4.76
C ASP A 4 2.83 -25.53 -3.44
N PHE A 5 2.49 -24.61 -2.53
CA PHE A 5 3.04 -24.54 -1.18
C PHE A 5 2.21 -25.42 -0.22
N SER A 6 1.92 -26.64 -0.62
CA SER A 6 1.32 -27.66 0.24
C SER A 6 2.41 -28.65 0.66
N SER A 7 3.01 -28.42 1.83
CA SER A 7 3.73 -29.49 2.53
C SER A 7 3.21 -29.61 3.96
N SER A 8 2.60 -30.78 4.20
CA SER A 8 2.16 -31.39 5.45
C SER A 8 0.94 -30.79 6.17
N SER A 9 -0.26 -31.12 5.70
CA SER A 9 -1.45 -31.26 6.54
C SER A 9 -1.70 -32.74 6.82
N SER A 10 -1.19 -33.27 7.93
CA SER A 10 -1.72 -34.51 8.50
C SER A 10 -3.04 -34.17 9.19
N SER A 11 -4.13 -34.65 8.61
CA SER A 11 -5.49 -34.54 9.12
C SER A 11 -5.66 -35.26 10.46
N SER A 12 -6.01 -34.52 11.51
CA SER A 12 -6.81 -35.05 12.60
C SER A 12 -7.99 -34.10 12.83
N ALA A 13 -9.18 -34.65 12.67
CA ALA A 13 -10.45 -33.96 12.83
C ALA A 13 -10.62 -33.49 14.29
N LEU A 14 -10.90 -32.20 14.49
CA LEU A 14 -11.40 -31.66 15.76
C LEU A 14 -12.49 -30.61 15.46
N SER A 15 -13.56 -30.73 16.23
CA SER A 15 -14.88 -30.11 16.11
C SER A 15 -14.92 -28.57 16.20
N PRO A 16 -16.00 -27.92 15.72
CA PRO A 16 -16.07 -26.48 15.60
C PRO A 16 -16.65 -25.85 16.88
N ALA A 17 -15.82 -25.62 17.90
CA ALA A 17 -16.13 -24.67 18.97
C ALA A 17 -14.88 -24.40 19.82
N GLN A 18 -14.13 -23.32 19.53
CA GLN A 18 -13.38 -22.59 20.57
C GLN A 18 -12.83 -21.25 20.06
N LYS A 19 -13.25 -20.17 20.74
CA LYS A 19 -12.63 -18.84 20.74
C LYS A 19 -11.12 -18.99 20.96
N GLN A 20 -10.30 -18.46 20.04
CA GLN A 20 -8.85 -18.40 20.19
C GLN A 20 -8.38 -16.95 20.33
N ASP A 21 -7.78 -16.65 21.48
CA ASP A 21 -7.25 -15.34 21.84
C ASP A 21 -6.11 -14.88 20.91
N CYS A 22 -6.11 -13.59 20.57
CA CYS A 22 -5.11 -12.91 19.74
C CYS A 22 -3.66 -13.04 20.25
N ASN A 23 -3.48 -13.28 21.57
CA ASN A 23 -2.17 -13.52 22.17
C ASN A 23 -1.53 -14.86 21.69
N PHE A 24 -2.33 -15.81 21.22
CA PHE A 24 -1.84 -17.11 20.75
C PHE A 24 -1.19 -17.04 19.35
N LEU A 25 -1.65 -16.15 18.47
CA LEU A 25 -1.06 -15.96 17.13
C LEU A 25 0.25 -15.17 17.18
N VAL A 26 0.35 -14.18 18.08
CA VAL A 26 1.62 -13.50 18.41
C VAL A 26 2.59 -14.49 19.06
N ALA A 27 2.11 -15.39 19.92
CA ALA A 27 2.92 -16.48 20.47
C ALA A 27 3.33 -17.51 19.40
N ARG A 28 2.49 -17.80 18.40
CA ARG A 28 2.83 -18.68 17.28
C ARG A 28 3.89 -18.06 16.37
N LYS A 29 3.87 -16.73 16.13
CA LYS A 29 4.98 -16.02 15.48
C LYS A 29 6.24 -16.07 16.34
N ARG A 30 6.18 -15.89 17.66
CA ARG A 30 7.33 -16.14 18.56
C ARG A 30 7.88 -17.58 18.46
N ASN A 31 6.99 -18.58 18.40
CA ASN A 31 7.36 -19.99 18.41
C ASN A 31 7.80 -20.53 17.03
N LEU A 32 7.41 -19.88 15.93
CA LEU A 32 7.94 -20.14 14.58
C LEU A 32 9.39 -19.68 14.40
N PHE A 33 9.92 -18.91 15.35
CA PHE A 33 11.28 -18.38 15.38
C PHE A 33 11.96 -18.67 16.72
N SER A 34 11.81 -19.88 17.27
CA SER A 34 12.63 -20.34 18.40
C SER A 34 14.09 -20.52 17.96
N PHE A 35 14.83 -19.41 17.95
CA PHE A 35 16.28 -19.44 17.89
C PHE A 35 16.79 -19.84 19.27
N SER A 36 17.35 -21.05 19.41
CA SER A 36 18.07 -21.40 20.63
C SER A 36 19.21 -20.40 20.81
N SER A 37 19.24 -19.70 21.94
CA SER A 37 20.41 -18.96 22.39
C SER A 37 21.56 -19.96 22.58
N ALA A 38 22.66 -19.75 21.87
CA ALA A 38 23.88 -20.51 22.07
C ALA A 38 25.04 -19.53 22.18
N GLY A 39 25.54 -19.36 23.41
CA GLY A 39 26.92 -19.03 23.75
C GLY A 39 27.35 -17.57 23.61
N SER A 40 27.26 -16.81 24.71
CA SER A 40 28.30 -15.83 25.07
C SER A 40 28.97 -16.33 26.35
N SER A 41 30.28 -16.55 26.27
CA SER A 41 31.13 -17.06 27.33
C SER A 41 31.55 -15.96 28.32
N ASN A 42 31.54 -16.35 29.60
CA ASN A 42 32.36 -15.90 30.73
C ASN A 42 32.21 -14.45 31.22
N THR A 43 31.49 -14.29 32.32
CA THR A 43 32.07 -13.85 33.62
C THR A 43 31.21 -14.40 34.76
N SER A 44 31.90 -14.93 35.76
CA SER A 44 31.43 -15.50 37.02
C SER A 44 30.52 -14.57 37.82
N GLU A 45 29.41 -15.08 38.35
CA GLU A 45 28.94 -14.71 39.69
C GLU A 45 27.86 -15.70 40.18
N SER A 46 28.05 -16.10 41.43
CA SER A 46 27.33 -17.05 42.31
C SER A 46 25.86 -17.36 42.03
N GLU A 47 25.56 -18.66 42.08
CA GLU A 47 24.24 -19.25 42.28
C GLU A 47 23.56 -18.66 43.54
N VAL A 48 22.41 -18.01 43.34
CA VAL A 48 21.40 -17.85 44.38
C VAL A 48 20.14 -18.51 43.85
N GLU A 49 19.89 -19.70 44.38
CA GLU A 49 18.72 -20.52 44.16
C GLU A 49 17.50 -19.81 44.79
N TYR A 50 16.67 -19.15 43.98
CA TYR A 50 15.36 -18.67 44.43
C TYR A 50 14.31 -19.75 44.15
N ASN A 51 14.02 -20.54 45.19
CA ASN A 51 12.81 -21.33 45.30
C ASN A 51 11.59 -20.40 45.16
N VAL A 52 10.81 -20.57 44.08
CA VAL A 52 9.49 -19.95 43.94
C VAL A 52 8.44 -21.03 44.13
N GLU A 53 8.24 -21.41 45.39
CA GLU A 53 6.97 -21.97 45.86
C GLU A 53 6.15 -20.84 46.52
N ALA A 54 4.92 -20.70 46.02
CA ALA A 54 3.76 -20.09 46.69
C ALA A 54 3.93 -18.70 47.34
N ILE A 55 3.73 -17.64 46.55
CA ILE A 55 2.98 -16.46 47.03
C ILE A 55 1.91 -16.13 46.00
N GLY A 56 0.66 -16.44 46.35
CA GLY A 56 -0.52 -16.00 45.65
C GLY A 56 -0.62 -14.48 45.69
N ILE A 57 -0.48 -13.84 44.53
CA ILE A 57 -0.99 -12.49 44.32
C ILE A 57 -2.11 -12.64 43.31
N ALA A 58 -3.31 -12.27 43.76
CA ALA A 58 -4.54 -12.30 43.02
C ALA A 58 -4.33 -11.77 41.59
N ARG A 59 -4.55 -12.64 40.59
CA ARG A 59 -4.98 -12.19 39.27
C ARG A 59 -6.22 -11.36 39.51
N THR A 60 -6.06 -10.04 39.59
CA THR A 60 -7.16 -9.11 39.82
C THR A 60 -8.30 -9.50 38.91
N GLU A 61 -9.46 -9.78 39.50
CA GLU A 61 -10.71 -10.10 38.82
C GLU A 61 -11.02 -9.12 37.68
N LEU A 62 -10.44 -7.91 37.75
CA LEU A 62 -10.42 -6.87 36.71
C LEU A 62 -9.72 -7.30 35.40
N ALA A 63 -8.58 -8.01 35.46
CA ALA A 63 -7.84 -8.47 34.27
C ALA A 63 -8.58 -9.63 33.57
N TYR A 64 -9.27 -10.47 34.33
CA TYR A 64 -10.13 -11.54 33.80
C TYR A 64 -11.48 -10.99 33.28
N LYS A 65 -12.03 -9.94 33.91
CA LYS A 65 -13.19 -9.19 33.40
C LYS A 65 -12.84 -8.38 32.14
N LEU A 66 -11.63 -7.82 32.02
CA LEU A 66 -11.16 -7.11 30.82
C LEU A 66 -10.84 -8.04 29.65
N SER A 67 -10.38 -9.27 29.89
CA SER A 67 -10.15 -10.28 28.83
C SER A 67 -11.44 -10.93 28.33
N ASN A 68 -12.53 -10.86 29.10
CA ASN A 68 -13.85 -11.40 28.76
C ASN A 68 -14.83 -10.35 28.22
N ILE A 69 -14.39 -9.11 27.97
CA ILE A 69 -15.21 -8.16 27.22
C ILE A 69 -15.26 -8.66 25.77
N PRO A 70 -16.42 -9.14 25.26
CA PRO A 70 -16.53 -9.44 23.84
C PRO A 70 -16.18 -8.16 23.07
N ALA A 71 -15.35 -8.28 22.04
CA ALA A 71 -15.17 -7.19 21.10
C ALA A 71 -16.56 -6.67 20.71
N PRO A 72 -16.81 -5.35 20.76
CA PRO A 72 -18.13 -4.83 20.46
C PRO A 72 -18.55 -5.38 19.09
N PRO A 73 -19.75 -5.97 18.96
CA PRO A 73 -20.22 -6.41 17.66
C PRO A 73 -20.28 -5.18 16.77
N ILE A 74 -19.51 -5.16 15.69
CA ILE A 74 -19.48 -3.99 14.82
C ILE A 74 -20.77 -3.97 14.02
N PRO A 75 -21.63 -2.95 14.21
CA PRO A 75 -22.91 -2.92 13.53
C PRO A 75 -22.73 -2.29 12.15
N ALA A 76 -23.45 -2.82 11.16
CA ALA A 76 -23.47 -2.49 9.73
C ALA A 76 -23.67 -1.00 9.34
N ALA A 77 -23.69 -0.04 10.27
CA ALA A 77 -23.89 1.38 10.00
C ALA A 77 -22.59 2.20 9.93
N ALA A 78 -21.49 1.78 10.57
CA ALA A 78 -20.19 2.45 10.42
C ALA A 78 -19.68 2.34 8.98
N SER A 79 -19.92 1.18 8.34
CA SER A 79 -19.69 0.96 6.92
C SER A 79 -20.61 1.78 6.03
N THR A 80 -21.78 2.25 6.50
CA THR A 80 -22.69 3.07 5.68
C THR A 80 -22.19 4.50 5.55
N LEU A 81 -21.74 5.15 6.64
CA LEU A 81 -21.21 6.52 6.54
C LEU A 81 -19.93 6.57 5.71
N GLU A 82 -19.05 5.58 5.89
CA GLU A 82 -17.85 5.40 5.05
C GLU A 82 -18.19 5.31 3.56
N ARG A 83 -19.15 4.46 3.20
CA ARG A 83 -19.65 4.34 1.82
C ARG A 83 -20.24 5.67 1.32
N VAL A 84 -20.99 6.40 2.15
CA VAL A 84 -21.55 7.71 1.77
C VAL A 84 -20.45 8.69 1.43
N ILE A 85 -19.40 8.78 2.25
CA ILE A 85 -18.27 9.70 2.03
C ILE A 85 -17.58 9.39 0.70
N ILE A 86 -17.29 8.12 0.43
CA ILE A 86 -16.58 7.71 -0.79
C ILE A 86 -17.47 7.90 -2.03
N SER A 87 -18.74 7.48 -1.99
CA SER A 87 -19.68 7.69 -3.09
C SER A 87 -19.91 9.17 -3.38
N PHE A 88 -20.08 9.98 -2.33
CA PHE A 88 -20.24 11.42 -2.47
C PHE A 88 -19.00 12.04 -3.12
N THR A 89 -17.80 11.61 -2.72
CA THR A 89 -16.55 12.06 -3.32
C THR A 89 -16.47 11.67 -4.80
N ALA A 90 -16.84 10.44 -5.17
CA ALA A 90 -16.89 9.99 -6.56
C ALA A 90 -17.91 10.78 -7.39
N LEU A 91 -19.10 11.01 -6.86
CA LEU A 91 -20.15 11.80 -7.52
C LEU A 91 -19.73 13.26 -7.71
N TYR A 92 -19.12 13.86 -6.69
CA TYR A 92 -18.63 15.22 -6.78
C TYR A 92 -17.48 15.34 -7.79
N ALA A 93 -16.52 14.42 -7.77
CA ALA A 93 -15.44 14.35 -8.76
C ALA A 93 -16.00 14.22 -10.19
N SER A 94 -16.99 13.36 -10.38
CA SER A 94 -17.72 13.21 -11.64
C SER A 94 -18.36 14.52 -12.10
N ILE A 95 -19.13 15.19 -11.24
CA ILE A 95 -19.79 16.46 -11.57
C ILE A 95 -18.75 17.53 -11.94
N LYS A 96 -17.63 17.57 -11.21
CA LYS A 96 -16.53 18.50 -11.49
C LYS A 96 -15.88 18.22 -12.83
N LEU A 97 -15.66 16.95 -13.17
CA LEU A 97 -15.10 16.52 -14.45
C LEU A 97 -16.02 16.93 -15.61
N ILE A 98 -17.32 16.65 -15.49
CA ILE A 98 -18.34 17.08 -16.46
C ILE A 98 -18.36 18.61 -16.60
N SER A 99 -18.30 19.35 -15.50
CA SER A 99 -18.34 20.81 -15.51
C SER A 99 -17.09 21.44 -16.15
N LEU A 100 -15.90 20.92 -15.83
CA LEU A 100 -14.63 21.44 -16.36
C LEU A 100 -14.45 21.08 -17.83
N MET A 101 -15.00 19.94 -18.25
CA MET A 101 -14.88 19.41 -19.59
C MET A 101 -16.18 19.53 -20.38
N ALA A 102 -17.08 20.44 -20.02
CA ALA A 102 -18.39 20.59 -20.68
C ALA A 102 -18.28 20.89 -22.19
N ALA A 103 -17.17 21.50 -22.62
CA ALA A 103 -16.88 21.77 -24.03
C ALA A 103 -16.22 20.59 -24.78
N ASN A 104 -15.79 19.53 -24.07
CA ASN A 104 -15.13 18.37 -24.63
C ASN A 104 -15.97 17.11 -24.38
N GLU A 105 -16.48 16.48 -25.45
CA GLU A 105 -17.35 15.30 -25.34
C GLU A 105 -16.71 14.16 -24.53
N VAL A 106 -15.39 14.01 -24.62
CA VAL A 106 -14.59 12.99 -23.94
C VAL A 106 -14.65 13.12 -22.41
N GLY A 107 -14.50 14.34 -21.88
CA GLY A 107 -14.55 14.53 -20.43
C GLY A 107 -15.95 14.40 -19.84
N ARG A 108 -16.97 14.71 -20.66
CA ARG A 108 -18.36 14.45 -20.31
C ARG A 108 -18.60 12.95 -20.15
N THR A 109 -18.06 12.11 -21.05
CA THR A 109 -18.19 10.65 -20.95
C THR A 109 -17.47 10.09 -19.74
N GLU A 110 -16.24 10.50 -19.46
CA GLU A 110 -15.48 10.02 -18.29
C GLU A 110 -16.13 10.38 -16.95
N GLY A 111 -16.73 11.57 -16.85
CA GLY A 111 -17.50 11.95 -15.67
C GLY A 111 -18.72 11.05 -15.48
N LEU A 112 -19.46 10.78 -16.56
CA LEU A 112 -20.59 9.84 -16.53
C LEU A 112 -20.14 8.42 -16.18
N ASP A 113 -18.97 7.98 -16.63
CA ASP A 113 -18.37 6.69 -16.26
C ASP A 113 -18.18 6.60 -14.75
N LEU A 114 -17.50 7.57 -14.13
CA LEU A 114 -17.30 7.57 -12.67
C LEU A 114 -18.62 7.63 -11.90
N MET A 115 -19.59 8.41 -12.38
CA MET A 115 -20.94 8.46 -11.80
C MET A 115 -21.61 7.10 -11.83
N LEU A 116 -21.59 6.42 -12.98
CA LEU A 116 -22.21 5.12 -13.17
C LEU A 116 -21.54 4.06 -12.29
N LEU A 117 -20.20 4.05 -12.22
CA LEU A 117 -19.46 3.14 -11.34
C LEU A 117 -19.81 3.37 -9.87
N SER A 118 -19.89 4.63 -9.44
CA SER A 118 -20.27 4.99 -8.06
C SER A 118 -21.68 4.52 -7.72
N ILE A 119 -22.66 4.79 -8.59
CA ILE A 119 -24.06 4.37 -8.40
C ILE A 119 -24.15 2.84 -8.41
N TRP A 120 -23.50 2.17 -9.36
CA TRP A 120 -23.54 0.72 -9.46
C TRP A 120 -22.92 0.05 -8.24
N THR A 121 -21.75 0.53 -7.79
CA THR A 121 -21.11 0.05 -6.56
C THR A 121 -22.02 0.30 -5.35
N TRP A 122 -22.64 1.48 -5.24
CA TRP A 122 -23.57 1.77 -4.14
C TRP A 122 -24.76 0.81 -4.12
N LEU A 123 -25.45 0.62 -5.26
CA LEU A 123 -26.59 -0.27 -5.39
C LEU A 123 -26.21 -1.70 -5.02
N MET A 124 -25.08 -2.16 -5.53
CA MET A 124 -24.57 -3.51 -5.30
C MET A 124 -24.28 -3.80 -3.83
N TYR A 125 -23.70 -2.84 -3.11
CA TYR A 125 -23.36 -3.01 -1.70
C TYR A 125 -24.52 -2.74 -0.75
N SER A 126 -25.48 -1.92 -1.17
CA SER A 126 -26.62 -1.54 -0.33
C SER A 126 -27.76 -2.55 -0.41
N PHE A 127 -28.01 -3.11 -1.60
CA PHE A 127 -29.15 -3.99 -1.86
C PHE A 127 -28.74 -5.43 -2.22
N GLY A 128 -27.44 -5.69 -2.41
CA GLY A 128 -26.97 -6.95 -2.97
C GLY A 128 -27.32 -7.08 -4.46
N PHE A 129 -26.98 -8.22 -5.08
CA PHE A 129 -27.43 -8.51 -6.43
C PHE A 129 -28.96 -8.72 -6.44
N PRO A 130 -29.70 -8.17 -7.43
CA PRO A 130 -31.17 -8.16 -7.48
C PRO A 130 -31.87 -9.53 -7.57
N PHE A 131 -31.14 -10.63 -7.32
CA PHE A 131 -31.61 -12.02 -7.34
C PHE A 131 -31.12 -12.82 -6.12
N SER A 132 -30.82 -12.15 -5.01
CA SER A 132 -30.28 -12.78 -3.79
C SER A 132 -31.35 -13.01 -2.73
N ASN A 133 -31.43 -14.23 -2.19
CA ASN A 133 -32.14 -14.47 -0.93
C ASN A 133 -31.45 -13.73 0.23
N ASN A 134 -32.25 -13.20 1.16
CA ASN A 134 -31.85 -12.23 2.18
C ASN A 134 -30.98 -12.78 3.34
N GLU A 135 -30.56 -14.05 3.31
CA GLU A 135 -29.92 -14.69 4.49
C GLU A 135 -28.43 -15.04 4.33
N GLU A 136 -27.84 -14.97 3.13
CA GLU A 136 -26.41 -15.25 2.95
C GLU A 136 -25.57 -13.96 2.95
N LYS A 137 -24.56 -13.88 3.84
CA LYS A 137 -23.55 -12.82 3.83
C LYS A 137 -22.95 -12.71 2.42
N LEU A 138 -22.92 -11.50 1.84
CA LEU A 138 -22.26 -11.28 0.54
C LEU A 138 -20.79 -11.73 0.63
N PHE A 139 -20.39 -12.65 -0.26
CA PHE A 139 -19.02 -13.13 -0.36
C PHE A 139 -18.18 -12.17 -1.22
N HIS A 140 -17.63 -11.12 -0.61
CA HIS A 140 -16.74 -10.15 -1.24
C HIS A 140 -15.31 -10.69 -1.37
N ARG A 141 -15.09 -11.56 -2.36
CA ARG A 141 -13.81 -12.24 -2.60
C ARG A 141 -13.57 -12.47 -4.09
N LEU A 142 -12.32 -12.75 -4.45
CA LEU A 142 -12.00 -13.22 -5.80
C LEU A 142 -12.70 -14.55 -6.08
N TRP A 143 -13.26 -14.66 -7.29
CA TRP A 143 -13.91 -15.89 -7.74
C TRP A 143 -12.95 -17.08 -7.70
N GLY A 144 -13.39 -18.21 -7.13
CA GLY A 144 -12.54 -19.40 -6.94
C GLY A 144 -11.49 -19.28 -5.84
N THR A 145 -11.67 -18.37 -4.88
CA THR A 145 -10.81 -18.25 -3.69
C THR A 145 -11.57 -18.46 -2.38
N ASP A 146 -10.83 -18.88 -1.35
CA ASP A 146 -11.37 -19.04 0.00
C ASP A 146 -11.17 -17.79 0.85
N GLU A 147 -12.06 -17.57 1.83
CA GLU A 147 -11.96 -16.46 2.80
C GLU A 147 -10.64 -16.49 3.58
N SER A 148 -10.06 -17.68 3.76
CA SER A 148 -8.81 -17.88 4.50
C SER A 148 -7.60 -17.15 3.90
N LEU A 149 -7.70 -16.70 2.64
CA LEU A 149 -6.67 -15.92 1.95
C LEU A 149 -6.63 -14.46 2.38
N TYR A 150 -7.72 -13.91 2.92
CA TYR A 150 -7.82 -12.50 3.27
C TYR A 150 -7.65 -12.30 4.78
N ARG A 151 -7.28 -11.08 5.17
CA ARG A 151 -7.22 -10.69 6.57
C ARG A 151 -8.62 -10.74 7.17
N THR A 152 -8.75 -11.32 8.36
CA THR A 152 -10.03 -11.40 9.08
C THR A 152 -10.34 -10.06 9.73
N ASP A 153 -10.72 -9.09 8.91
CA ASP A 153 -11.21 -7.79 9.35
C ASP A 153 -12.73 -7.71 9.21
N VAL A 154 -13.27 -6.63 9.73
CA VAL A 154 -14.70 -6.39 9.86
C VAL A 154 -15.29 -5.85 8.55
N ASP A 155 -14.46 -5.21 7.74
CA ASP A 155 -14.79 -4.68 6.43
C ASP A 155 -13.80 -5.26 5.41
N ASP A 156 -14.33 -5.81 4.33
CA ASP A 156 -13.55 -6.36 3.22
C ASP A 156 -12.84 -5.27 2.41
N GLY A 157 -13.26 -4.00 2.55
CA GLY A 157 -12.70 -2.84 1.87
C GLY A 157 -13.02 -2.79 0.38
N ALA A 158 -13.91 -3.66 -0.07
CA ALA A 158 -14.15 -3.89 -1.48
C ALA A 158 -14.73 -2.63 -2.17
N PHE A 159 -15.41 -1.76 -1.43
CA PHE A 159 -15.84 -0.42 -1.87
C PHE A 159 -14.65 0.50 -2.25
N TYR A 160 -13.56 0.49 -1.45
CA TYR A 160 -12.34 1.21 -1.80
C TYR A 160 -11.66 0.61 -3.01
N GLY A 161 -11.61 -0.71 -3.07
CA GLY A 161 -11.06 -1.44 -4.22
C GLY A 161 -11.71 -1.00 -5.53
N THR A 162 -13.01 -0.75 -5.54
CA THR A 162 -13.74 -0.33 -6.74
C THR A 162 -13.60 1.15 -7.06
N LEU A 163 -13.63 2.05 -6.06
CA LEU A 163 -13.78 3.50 -6.32
C LEU A 163 -12.54 4.36 -6.03
N LEU A 164 -11.65 3.97 -5.13
CA LEU A 164 -10.57 4.88 -4.67
C LEU A 164 -9.63 5.27 -5.82
N THR A 165 -9.19 4.29 -6.60
CA THR A 165 -8.26 4.47 -7.73
C THR A 165 -8.89 5.24 -8.90
N PRO A 166 -10.13 4.96 -9.35
CA PRO A 166 -10.84 5.86 -10.27
C PRO A 166 -11.00 7.29 -9.76
N ILE A 167 -11.29 7.49 -8.46
CA ILE A 167 -11.38 8.85 -7.87
C ILE A 167 -10.02 9.55 -7.96
N VAL A 168 -8.92 8.87 -7.63
CA VAL A 168 -7.56 9.42 -7.72
C VAL A 168 -7.22 9.80 -9.16
N ALA A 169 -7.53 8.93 -10.12
CA ALA A 169 -7.30 9.21 -11.54
C ALA A 169 -8.14 10.41 -12.03
N ALA A 170 -9.41 10.50 -11.64
CA ALA A 170 -10.27 11.65 -11.95
C ALA A 170 -9.74 12.95 -11.32
N ALA A 171 -9.27 12.89 -10.07
CA ALA A 171 -8.66 14.04 -9.39
C ALA A 171 -7.39 14.51 -10.11
N LYS A 172 -6.59 13.58 -10.66
CA LYS A 172 -5.40 13.90 -11.48
C LYS A 172 -5.77 14.59 -12.80
N ILE A 173 -6.82 14.14 -13.48
CA ILE A 173 -7.34 14.81 -14.69
C ILE A 173 -7.79 16.24 -14.36
N ILE A 174 -8.57 16.41 -13.29
CA ILE A 174 -9.06 17.72 -12.82
C ILE A 174 -7.89 18.67 -12.53
N ASP A 175 -6.86 18.18 -11.86
CA ASP A 175 -5.68 18.97 -11.49
C ASP A 175 -4.90 19.49 -12.71
N ILE A 176 -4.61 18.61 -13.68
CA ILE A 176 -3.87 19.00 -14.90
C ILE A 176 -4.66 19.97 -15.76
N ARG A 177 -5.97 19.75 -15.91
CA ARG A 177 -6.82 20.66 -16.68
C ARG A 177 -6.90 22.04 -16.05
N ARG A 178 -6.90 22.13 -14.72
CA ARG A 178 -6.81 23.41 -14.00
C ARG A 178 -5.49 24.12 -14.28
N SER A 179 -4.36 23.40 -14.26
CA SER A 179 -3.05 23.94 -14.61
C SER A 179 -3.04 24.52 -16.03
N SER A 180 -3.54 23.74 -16.99
CA SER A 180 -3.55 24.08 -18.42
C SER A 180 -4.39 25.33 -18.73
N GLN A 181 -5.45 25.60 -17.95
CA GLN A 181 -6.25 26.83 -18.10
C GLN A 181 -5.55 28.08 -17.56
N SER A 182 -4.56 27.91 -16.67
CA SER A 182 -3.82 29.00 -16.05
C SER A 182 -2.57 29.42 -16.83
N SER A 183 -2.00 28.54 -17.66
CA SER A 183 -0.87 28.81 -18.54
C SER A 183 -1.36 29.31 -19.91
N SER A 184 -1.09 30.59 -20.24
CA SER A 184 -1.52 31.24 -21.49
C SER A 184 -0.67 30.90 -22.72
N THR A 185 0.11 29.81 -22.69
CA THR A 185 0.99 29.38 -23.80
C THR A 185 0.70 27.92 -24.14
N PRO A 186 0.25 27.60 -25.37
CA PRO A 186 0.02 26.23 -25.80
C PRO A 186 1.37 25.59 -26.12
N GLU A 187 1.94 24.83 -25.18
CA GLU A 187 3.08 23.96 -25.49
C GLU A 187 2.55 22.62 -26.03
N HIS A 188 2.87 22.34 -27.30
CA HIS A 188 2.44 21.14 -28.05
C HIS A 188 2.86 19.79 -27.43
N ASN A 189 3.67 19.79 -26.35
CA ASN A 189 4.13 18.59 -25.65
C ASN A 189 3.17 18.12 -24.52
N ASP A 190 2.19 18.94 -24.11
CA ASP A 190 1.29 18.60 -23.00
C ASP A 190 0.15 17.64 -23.40
N ASP A 191 -0.27 17.64 -24.67
CA ASP A 191 -1.44 16.85 -25.12
C ASP A 191 -1.23 15.33 -25.01
N SER A 192 -0.03 14.82 -25.35
CA SER A 192 0.27 13.38 -25.25
C SER A 192 0.35 12.87 -23.81
N SER A 193 0.80 13.71 -22.88
CA SER A 193 0.85 13.38 -21.45
C SER A 193 -0.55 13.36 -20.82
N ILE A 194 -1.46 14.20 -21.33
CA ILE A 194 -2.86 14.24 -20.91
C ILE A 194 -3.58 12.96 -21.33
N ASP A 195 -3.37 12.48 -22.56
CA ASP A 195 -3.99 11.25 -23.08
C ASP A 195 -3.63 10.01 -22.25
N VAL A 196 -2.37 9.88 -21.81
CA VAL A 196 -1.95 8.76 -20.93
C VAL A 196 -2.74 8.73 -19.62
N ILE A 197 -3.07 9.89 -19.07
CA ILE A 197 -3.78 9.99 -17.79
C ILE A 197 -5.27 9.65 -17.96
N HIS A 198 -5.87 10.06 -19.07
CA HIS A 198 -7.21 9.63 -19.46
C HIS A 198 -7.29 8.11 -19.66
N VAL A 199 -6.31 7.52 -20.36
CA VAL A 199 -6.18 6.05 -20.50
C VAL A 199 -6.08 5.37 -19.14
N ASN A 200 -5.27 5.90 -18.23
CA ASN A 200 -5.14 5.35 -16.87
C ASN A 200 -6.45 5.39 -16.09
N PHE A 201 -7.25 6.44 -16.25
CA PHE A 201 -8.59 6.53 -15.66
C PHE A 201 -9.52 5.44 -16.18
N GLU A 202 -9.59 5.26 -17.51
CA GLU A 202 -10.43 4.23 -18.12
C GLU A 202 -9.99 2.80 -17.75
N LEU A 203 -8.68 2.55 -17.62
CA LEU A 203 -8.16 1.28 -17.12
C LEU A 203 -8.54 1.04 -15.65
N CYS A 204 -8.45 2.06 -14.80
CA CYS A 204 -8.95 1.99 -13.42
C CYS A 204 -10.44 1.66 -13.36
N PHE A 205 -11.25 2.29 -14.21
CA PHE A 205 -12.67 2.00 -14.32
C PHE A 205 -12.92 0.54 -14.68
N ILE A 206 -12.24 -0.01 -15.70
CA ILE A 206 -12.41 -1.42 -16.09
C ILE A 206 -11.98 -2.36 -14.96
N MET A 207 -10.86 -2.09 -14.29
CA MET A 207 -10.40 -2.90 -13.16
C MET A 207 -11.41 -2.87 -12.00
N GLY A 208 -12.06 -1.72 -11.76
CA GLY A 208 -13.18 -1.57 -10.82
C GLY A 208 -14.39 -2.41 -11.20
N CYS A 209 -14.83 -2.36 -12.47
CA CYS A 209 -15.86 -3.23 -13.01
C CYS A 209 -15.50 -4.73 -12.89
N GLY A 210 -14.23 -5.08 -13.10
CA GLY A 210 -13.71 -6.44 -12.92
C GLY A 210 -13.82 -6.95 -11.48
N LEU A 211 -13.74 -6.08 -10.48
CA LEU A 211 -13.99 -6.46 -9.08
C LEU A 211 -15.46 -6.73 -8.81
N ILE A 212 -16.36 -5.91 -9.36
CA ILE A 212 -17.81 -6.16 -9.28
C ILE A 212 -18.14 -7.52 -9.93
N LEU A 213 -17.50 -7.82 -11.06
CA LEU A 213 -17.61 -9.11 -11.73
C LEU A 213 -17.11 -10.27 -10.86
N HIS A 214 -15.97 -10.14 -10.16
CA HIS A 214 -15.52 -11.15 -9.22
C HIS A 214 -16.52 -11.40 -8.10
N MET A 215 -17.08 -10.34 -7.53
CA MET A 215 -18.09 -10.45 -6.49
C MET A 215 -19.36 -11.15 -6.99
N PHE A 216 -19.80 -10.83 -8.21
CA PHE A 216 -20.93 -11.50 -8.86
C PHE A 216 -20.66 -13.00 -9.03
N MET A 217 -19.52 -13.34 -9.63
CA MET A 217 -19.16 -14.73 -9.93
C MET A 217 -18.94 -15.53 -8.64
N SER A 218 -18.29 -14.96 -7.63
CA SER A 218 -18.09 -15.57 -6.30
C SER A 218 -19.40 -15.93 -5.61
N LYS A 219 -20.43 -15.08 -5.77
CA LYS A 219 -21.75 -15.30 -5.17
C LYS A 219 -22.56 -16.34 -5.93
N HIS A 220 -22.62 -16.24 -7.26
CA HIS A 220 -23.57 -17.00 -8.06
C HIS A 220 -23.00 -18.28 -8.67
N ILE A 221 -21.67 -18.39 -8.82
CA ILE A 221 -21.04 -19.51 -9.52
C ILE A 221 -20.00 -20.16 -8.60
N LYS A 222 -20.40 -21.26 -7.96
CA LYS A 222 -19.44 -22.14 -7.28
C LYS A 222 -18.59 -22.86 -8.32
N THR A 223 -17.28 -22.83 -8.16
CA THR A 223 -16.35 -23.45 -9.10
C THR A 223 -15.31 -24.28 -8.36
N ASN A 224 -15.06 -25.49 -8.88
CA ASN A 224 -13.94 -26.34 -8.48
C ASN A 224 -12.77 -26.24 -9.49
N LEU A 225 -12.83 -25.26 -10.41
CA LEU A 225 -11.79 -25.06 -11.41
C LEU A 225 -10.47 -24.65 -10.75
N GLY A 226 -9.37 -25.10 -11.33
CA GLY A 226 -8.05 -24.61 -10.95
C GLY A 226 -7.91 -23.11 -11.19
N THR A 227 -7.09 -22.45 -10.37
CA THR A 227 -6.80 -20.99 -10.41
C THR A 227 -6.50 -20.43 -11.79
N ILE A 228 -5.78 -21.20 -12.61
CA ILE A 228 -5.36 -20.76 -13.94
C ILE A 228 -6.61 -20.57 -14.80
N TRP A 229 -7.55 -21.51 -14.73
CA TRP A 229 -8.80 -21.43 -15.46
C TRP A 229 -9.68 -20.31 -14.95
N THR A 230 -9.72 -20.07 -13.63
CA THR A 230 -10.47 -18.92 -13.08
C THR A 230 -9.89 -17.60 -13.56
N ILE A 231 -8.55 -17.46 -13.58
CA ILE A 231 -7.85 -16.28 -14.12
C ILE A 231 -8.17 -16.09 -15.62
N ILE A 232 -8.09 -17.14 -16.42
CA ILE A 232 -8.35 -17.06 -17.87
C ILE A 232 -9.79 -16.64 -18.13
N ILE A 233 -10.77 -17.31 -17.50
CA ILE A 233 -12.20 -17.03 -17.72
C ILE A 233 -12.53 -15.60 -17.29
N ILE A 234 -12.08 -15.17 -16.11
CA ILE A 234 -12.38 -13.82 -15.64
C ILE A 234 -11.69 -12.75 -16.49
N THR A 235 -10.48 -13.02 -16.99
CA THR A 235 -9.77 -12.10 -17.90
C THR A 235 -10.58 -11.93 -19.19
N ILE A 236 -11.01 -13.03 -19.81
CA ILE A 236 -11.85 -12.97 -21.02
C ILE A 236 -13.15 -12.21 -20.75
N LEU A 237 -13.82 -12.49 -19.64
CA LEU A 237 -15.07 -11.83 -19.29
C LEU A 237 -14.88 -10.34 -19.00
N SER A 238 -13.76 -9.94 -18.38
CA SER A 238 -13.42 -8.53 -18.16
C SER A 238 -13.15 -7.77 -19.47
N ILE A 239 -12.50 -8.41 -20.44
CA ILE A 239 -12.24 -7.84 -21.77
C ILE A 239 -13.55 -7.70 -22.56
N ILE A 240 -14.42 -8.72 -22.53
CA ILE A 240 -15.74 -8.65 -23.17
C ILE A 240 -16.58 -7.55 -22.54
N LEU A 241 -16.56 -7.42 -21.20
CA LEU A 241 -17.27 -6.35 -20.50
C LEU A 241 -16.74 -4.97 -20.91
N ALA A 242 -15.41 -4.79 -20.97
CA ALA A 242 -14.80 -3.55 -21.43
C ALA A 242 -15.21 -3.20 -22.87
N ALA A 243 -15.16 -4.17 -23.79
CA ALA A 243 -15.58 -3.98 -25.17
C ALA A 243 -17.08 -3.65 -25.30
N PHE A 244 -17.93 -4.27 -24.48
CA PHE A 244 -19.36 -3.97 -24.44
C PHE A 244 -19.65 -2.55 -23.92
N ILE A 245 -18.99 -2.13 -22.84
CA ILE A 245 -19.11 -0.78 -22.30
C ILE A 245 -18.61 0.25 -23.33
N ALA A 246 -17.47 -0.03 -23.96
CA ALA A 246 -16.94 0.79 -25.04
C ALA A 246 -17.95 0.91 -26.21
N ALA A 247 -18.55 -0.20 -26.64
CA ALA A 247 -19.55 -0.20 -27.73
C ALA A 247 -20.83 0.60 -27.40
N MET A 248 -21.16 0.79 -26.13
CA MET A 248 -22.27 1.65 -25.69
C MET A 248 -21.94 3.15 -25.73
N GLY A 249 -20.72 3.53 -26.14
CA GLY A 249 -20.29 4.93 -26.24
C GLY A 249 -19.61 5.48 -24.98
N PHE A 250 -19.29 4.62 -24.01
CA PHE A 250 -18.43 4.94 -22.87
C PHE A 250 -16.96 4.64 -23.22
N LEU A 251 -15.99 5.03 -22.38
CA LEU A 251 -14.55 4.72 -22.58
C LEU A 251 -13.97 5.16 -23.95
N PRO A 252 -14.03 6.46 -24.30
CA PRO A 252 -13.60 6.97 -25.61
C PRO A 252 -12.13 6.70 -25.97
N PHE A 253 -11.21 6.62 -25.00
CA PHE A 253 -9.79 6.39 -25.30
C PHE A 253 -9.48 4.92 -25.54
N ILE A 254 -10.15 4.01 -24.84
CA ILE A 254 -10.00 2.57 -25.01
C ILE A 254 -10.44 2.10 -26.40
N GLN A 255 -11.41 2.77 -27.02
CA GLN A 255 -11.76 2.52 -28.43
C GLN A 255 -10.62 2.85 -29.39
N ARG A 256 -9.76 3.80 -29.02
CA ARG A 256 -8.60 4.26 -29.81
C ARG A 256 -7.33 3.47 -29.48
N LEU A 257 -7.29 2.81 -28.33
CA LEU A 257 -6.16 2.00 -27.89
C LEU A 257 -6.06 0.70 -28.70
N PRO A 258 -4.84 0.30 -29.09
CA PRO A 258 -4.58 -1.05 -29.53
C PRO A 258 -5.03 -2.11 -28.50
N SER A 259 -5.60 -3.20 -29.01
CA SER A 259 -6.24 -4.24 -28.18
C SER A 259 -5.25 -4.97 -27.26
N ASP A 260 -3.96 -4.98 -27.60
CA ASP A 260 -2.92 -5.58 -26.79
C ASP A 260 -2.73 -4.87 -25.44
N TYR A 261 -2.93 -3.55 -25.36
CA TYR A 261 -2.85 -2.81 -24.09
C TYR A 261 -3.93 -3.24 -23.11
N ILE A 262 -5.17 -3.39 -23.59
CA ILE A 262 -6.30 -3.83 -22.77
C ILE A 262 -6.08 -5.28 -22.33
N ILE A 263 -5.65 -6.15 -23.25
CA ILE A 263 -5.37 -7.56 -22.96
C ILE A 263 -4.26 -7.68 -21.92
N PHE A 264 -3.15 -6.98 -22.10
CA PHE A 264 -2.02 -6.98 -21.17
C PHE A 264 -2.44 -6.44 -19.80
N SER A 265 -3.14 -5.30 -19.76
CA SER A 265 -3.64 -4.70 -18.53
C SER A 265 -4.54 -5.66 -17.75
N GLN A 266 -5.54 -6.26 -18.40
CA GLN A 266 -6.47 -7.16 -17.72
C GLN A 266 -5.77 -8.45 -17.27
N LEU A 267 -4.90 -9.03 -18.12
CA LEU A 267 -4.15 -10.23 -17.76
C LEU A 267 -3.21 -9.97 -16.57
N PHE A 268 -2.46 -8.87 -16.60
CA PHE A 268 -1.53 -8.51 -15.53
C PHE A 268 -2.28 -8.21 -14.23
N TYR A 269 -3.39 -7.48 -14.30
CA TYR A 269 -4.24 -7.20 -13.14
C TYR A 269 -4.71 -8.49 -12.47
N GLN A 270 -5.26 -9.41 -13.25
CA GLN A 270 -5.76 -10.69 -12.75
C GLN A 270 -4.63 -11.55 -12.16
N ILE A 271 -3.50 -11.67 -12.87
CA ILE A 271 -2.33 -12.39 -12.34
C ILE A 271 -1.85 -11.79 -11.02
N SER A 272 -1.79 -10.46 -10.92
CA SER A 272 -1.34 -9.77 -9.70
C SER A 272 -2.27 -10.03 -8.52
N LEU A 273 -3.60 -9.93 -8.71
CA LEU A 273 -4.62 -10.17 -7.69
C LEU A 273 -4.48 -11.57 -7.10
N TYR A 274 -4.51 -12.59 -7.95
CA TYR A 274 -4.44 -13.98 -7.51
C TYR A 274 -3.07 -14.34 -6.92
N SER A 275 -1.98 -13.79 -7.47
CA SER A 275 -0.62 -14.06 -6.97
C SER A 275 -0.43 -13.46 -5.58
N ILE A 276 -0.81 -12.19 -5.37
CA ILE A 276 -0.69 -11.52 -4.08
C ILE A 276 -1.59 -12.22 -3.04
N ALA A 277 -2.86 -12.50 -3.37
CA ALA A 277 -3.79 -13.17 -2.45
C ALA A 277 -3.25 -14.52 -1.95
N ARG A 278 -2.56 -15.27 -2.82
CA ARG A 278 -2.07 -16.63 -2.50
C ARG A 278 -0.70 -16.64 -1.83
N LEU A 279 0.20 -15.77 -2.25
CA LEU A 279 1.55 -15.67 -1.68
C LEU A 279 1.52 -14.99 -0.32
N MET A 280 0.66 -13.98 -0.14
CA MET A 280 0.58 -13.14 1.05
C MET A 280 -0.71 -13.36 1.85
N LYS A 281 -1.08 -14.64 2.04
CA LYS A 281 -2.32 -15.04 2.75
C LYS A 281 -2.50 -14.29 4.07
N ARG A 282 -3.70 -13.75 4.30
CA ARG A 282 -4.11 -12.99 5.50
C ARG A 282 -3.37 -11.66 5.71
N SER A 283 -2.61 -11.17 4.72
CA SER A 283 -1.92 -9.88 4.85
C SER A 283 -2.82 -8.71 4.42
N PHE A 284 -3.66 -8.92 3.40
CA PHE A 284 -4.50 -7.88 2.79
C PHE A 284 -5.99 -8.13 3.06
N THR A 285 -6.77 -7.06 3.19
CA THR A 285 -8.21 -7.09 2.91
C THR A 285 -8.44 -7.21 1.40
N PHE A 286 -9.66 -7.54 0.97
CA PHE A 286 -9.96 -7.62 -0.47
C PHE A 286 -9.80 -6.26 -1.16
N GLY A 287 -10.19 -5.17 -0.49
CA GLY A 287 -9.99 -3.79 -0.94
C GLY A 287 -8.54 -3.36 -1.03
N GLU A 288 -7.75 -3.62 0.01
CA GLU A 288 -6.31 -3.30 0.01
C GLU A 288 -5.59 -4.02 -1.13
N LEU A 289 -5.91 -5.31 -1.32
CA LEU A 289 -5.40 -6.11 -2.44
C LEU A 289 -5.75 -5.48 -3.79
N ALA A 290 -7.02 -5.10 -3.98
CA ALA A 290 -7.49 -4.48 -5.21
C ALA A 290 -6.76 -3.17 -5.53
N VAL A 291 -6.64 -2.26 -4.56
CA VAL A 291 -5.94 -0.98 -4.75
C VAL A 291 -4.47 -1.20 -5.12
N VAL A 292 -3.77 -2.09 -4.41
CA VAL A 292 -2.36 -2.39 -4.69
C VAL A 292 -2.18 -3.02 -6.07
N SER A 293 -3.05 -3.96 -6.45
CA SER A 293 -3.01 -4.59 -7.77
C SER A 293 -3.31 -3.63 -8.92
N GLN A 294 -4.22 -2.67 -8.72
CA GLN A 294 -4.52 -1.66 -9.75
C GLN A 294 -3.33 -0.73 -9.97
N ILE A 295 -2.73 -0.20 -8.90
CA ILE A 295 -1.54 0.66 -8.99
C ILE A 295 -0.39 -0.07 -9.68
N LEU A 296 -0.15 -1.34 -9.32
CA LEU A 296 0.89 -2.15 -9.95
C LEU A 296 0.62 -2.38 -11.44
N THR A 297 -0.65 -2.56 -11.82
CA THR A 297 -1.05 -2.74 -13.21
C THR A 297 -0.80 -1.50 -14.04
N LEU A 298 -1.13 -0.30 -13.54
CA LEU A 298 -0.89 0.94 -14.27
C LEU A 298 0.60 1.12 -14.60
N LEU A 299 1.48 0.91 -13.62
CA LEU A 299 2.93 0.98 -13.83
C LEU A 299 3.41 -0.10 -14.81
N ALA A 300 2.83 -1.30 -14.77
CA ALA A 300 3.17 -2.39 -15.69
C ALA A 300 2.73 -2.08 -17.12
N VAL A 301 1.56 -1.47 -17.32
CA VAL A 301 1.07 -1.03 -18.63
C VAL A 301 1.98 0.05 -19.18
N GLU A 302 2.39 1.02 -18.37
CA GLU A 302 3.35 2.04 -18.78
C GLU A 302 4.70 1.42 -19.19
N ALA A 303 5.25 0.50 -18.38
CA ALA A 303 6.47 -0.24 -18.72
C ALA A 303 6.34 -1.03 -20.03
N TRP A 304 5.16 -1.61 -20.28
CA TRP A 304 4.85 -2.34 -21.50
C TRP A 304 4.86 -1.42 -22.72
N ILE A 305 4.13 -0.29 -22.66
CA ILE A 305 4.10 0.74 -23.72
C ILE A 305 5.52 1.18 -24.07
N LEU A 306 6.31 1.56 -23.07
CA LEU A 306 7.68 2.02 -23.28
C LEU A 306 8.56 0.95 -23.94
N THR A 307 8.45 -0.30 -23.49
CA THR A 307 9.27 -1.41 -24.01
C THR A 307 8.87 -1.78 -25.44
N VAL A 308 7.58 -1.91 -25.72
CA VAL A 308 7.08 -2.25 -27.06
C VAL A 308 7.47 -1.18 -28.07
N ASN A 309 7.32 0.10 -27.70
CA ASN A 309 7.68 1.21 -28.56
C ASN A 309 9.20 1.30 -28.78
N LYS A 310 10.01 1.12 -27.72
CA LYS A 310 11.47 1.24 -27.81
C LYS A 310 12.14 0.16 -28.67
N PHE A 311 11.60 -1.06 -28.63
CA PHE A 311 12.16 -2.21 -29.34
C PHE A 311 11.38 -2.57 -30.61
N GLU A 312 10.39 -1.76 -30.99
CA GLU A 312 9.53 -1.97 -32.16
C GLU A 312 8.94 -3.39 -32.21
N LEU A 313 8.60 -3.96 -31.04
CA LEU A 313 8.20 -5.37 -30.91
C LEU A 313 6.87 -5.66 -31.62
N LEU A 314 6.01 -4.66 -31.73
CA LEU A 314 4.72 -4.73 -32.39
C LEU A 314 4.59 -3.53 -33.33
N LYS A 315 4.17 -3.75 -34.59
CA LYS A 315 3.83 -2.69 -35.54
C LYS A 315 2.50 -2.05 -35.13
N LEU A 316 2.53 -1.16 -34.15
CA LEU A 316 1.35 -0.51 -33.62
C LEU A 316 1.27 0.95 -34.09
N ILE A 317 0.04 1.47 -34.14
CA ILE A 317 -0.23 2.90 -34.26
C ILE A 317 0.39 3.53 -33.00
N PRO A 318 1.43 4.36 -33.10
CA PRO A 318 1.98 4.99 -31.93
C PRO A 318 0.89 5.90 -31.35
N LEU A 319 0.50 5.65 -30.09
CA LEU A 319 0.13 6.79 -29.25
C LEU A 319 1.29 7.79 -29.38
N GLU A 320 0.96 9.07 -29.58
CA GLU A 320 1.98 10.12 -29.64
C GLU A 320 2.97 9.93 -28.49
N ILE A 321 4.25 9.94 -28.85
CA ILE A 321 5.33 9.36 -28.06
C ILE A 321 5.48 10.16 -26.75
N HIS A 322 4.79 9.74 -25.69
CA HIS A 322 5.11 10.19 -24.34
C HIS A 322 6.46 9.59 -23.96
N ILE A 323 7.49 10.43 -23.89
CA ILE A 323 8.80 10.04 -23.36
C ILE A 323 8.81 10.42 -21.87
N PRO A 324 8.62 9.46 -20.96
CA PRO A 324 8.62 9.75 -19.53
C PRO A 324 9.97 10.28 -19.09
N SER A 325 9.95 11.08 -18.03
CA SER A 325 11.18 11.59 -17.43
C SER A 325 12.10 10.44 -16.99
N SER A 326 13.41 10.71 -16.93
CA SER A 326 14.38 9.70 -16.45
C SER A 326 14.01 9.16 -15.07
N ILE A 327 13.41 9.99 -14.22
CA ILE A 327 13.00 9.64 -12.86
C ILE A 327 11.82 8.66 -12.86
N ILE A 328 10.83 8.86 -13.73
CA ILE A 328 9.69 7.94 -13.89
C ILE A 328 10.19 6.57 -14.39
N ILE A 329 11.14 6.55 -15.33
CA ILE A 329 11.76 5.28 -15.78
C ILE A 329 12.42 4.54 -14.61
N PHE A 330 13.13 5.24 -13.72
CA PHE A 330 13.67 4.63 -12.51
C PHE A 330 12.59 4.16 -11.54
N GLN A 331 11.50 4.92 -11.37
CA GLN A 331 10.39 4.51 -10.52
C GLN A 331 9.78 3.20 -11.02
N ILE A 332 9.44 3.11 -12.31
CA ILE A 332 8.90 1.91 -12.95
C ILE A 332 9.88 0.74 -12.76
N ALA A 333 11.17 0.95 -13.05
CA ALA A 333 12.20 -0.07 -12.92
C ALA A 333 12.36 -0.58 -11.47
N LEU A 334 12.29 0.30 -10.47
CA LEU A 334 12.45 -0.07 -9.06
C LEU A 334 11.19 -0.75 -8.50
N VAL A 335 10.00 -0.21 -8.81
CA VAL A 335 8.72 -0.70 -8.28
C VAL A 335 8.33 -2.03 -8.92
N LEU A 336 8.50 -2.20 -10.24
CA LEU A 336 8.24 -3.48 -10.93
C LEU A 336 9.43 -4.45 -10.87
N GLY A 337 10.64 -3.92 -10.73
CA GLY A 337 11.85 -4.73 -10.62
C GLY A 337 11.91 -5.52 -9.33
N ILE A 338 11.45 -4.97 -8.20
CA ILE A 338 11.57 -5.68 -6.91
C ILE A 338 10.67 -6.93 -6.82
N PRO A 339 9.39 -6.94 -7.27
CA PRO A 339 8.63 -8.18 -7.40
C PRO A 339 9.24 -9.16 -8.39
N LEU A 340 9.79 -8.69 -9.52
CA LEU A 340 10.49 -9.55 -10.49
C LEU A 340 11.70 -10.25 -9.87
N ILE A 341 12.52 -9.51 -9.12
CA ILE A 341 13.62 -10.06 -8.31
C ILE A 341 13.09 -11.12 -7.34
N GLY A 342 12.00 -10.83 -6.62
CA GLY A 342 11.37 -11.77 -5.69
C GLY A 342 10.90 -13.07 -6.35
N ILE A 343 10.29 -13.00 -7.53
CA ILE A 343 9.85 -14.16 -8.32
C ILE A 343 11.05 -15.04 -8.69
N ILE A 344 12.11 -14.43 -9.22
CA ILE A 344 13.31 -15.16 -9.67
C ILE A 344 14.07 -15.76 -8.48
N LEU A 345 14.11 -15.05 -7.35
CA LEU A 345 14.76 -15.52 -6.13
C LEU A 345 13.93 -16.57 -5.36
N SER A 346 12.64 -16.74 -5.67
CA SER A 346 11.72 -17.59 -4.90
C SER A 346 12.26 -18.99 -4.56
N PRO A 347 12.83 -19.82 -5.46
CA PRO A 347 13.33 -21.14 -5.09
C PRO A 347 14.45 -21.08 -4.04
N PHE A 348 15.34 -20.11 -4.15
CA PHE A 348 16.47 -19.91 -3.23
C PHE A 348 16.01 -19.35 -1.88
N LEU A 349 15.05 -18.42 -1.90
CA LEU A 349 14.43 -17.86 -0.71
C LEU A 349 13.71 -18.94 0.11
N ILE A 350 12.92 -19.80 -0.55
CA ILE A 350 12.24 -20.94 0.09
C ILE A 350 13.27 -21.90 0.70
N HIS A 351 14.34 -22.21 -0.03
CA HIS A 351 15.40 -23.07 0.49
C HIS A 351 16.13 -22.44 1.69
N SER A 352 16.39 -21.12 1.66
CA SER A 352 16.94 -20.38 2.80
C SER A 352 16.05 -20.53 4.04
N ARG A 353 14.73 -20.41 3.87
CA ARG A 353 13.76 -20.59 4.96
C ARG A 353 13.81 -22.01 5.52
N HIS A 354 13.88 -23.01 4.65
CA HIS A 354 13.98 -24.41 5.06
C HIS A 354 15.25 -24.66 5.91
N LEU A 355 16.41 -24.17 5.48
CA LEU A 355 17.66 -24.24 6.25
C LEU A 355 17.56 -23.50 7.60
N ALA A 356 16.87 -22.37 7.63
CA ALA A 356 16.64 -21.60 8.85
C ALA A 356 15.79 -22.36 9.89
N GLN A 357 14.83 -23.17 9.44
CA GLN A 357 13.90 -23.93 10.30
C GLN A 357 14.47 -25.25 10.85
N GLN A 358 15.62 -25.72 10.36
CA GLN A 358 16.24 -26.95 10.86
C GLN A 358 16.67 -26.81 12.34
N ARG A 359 16.14 -27.70 13.19
CA ARG A 359 16.39 -27.69 14.65
C ARG A 359 17.85 -27.99 14.96
N THR A 360 18.50 -27.10 15.71
CA THR A 360 19.92 -27.19 16.10
C THR A 360 20.16 -27.94 17.41
N TRP A 361 19.13 -28.09 18.26
CA TRP A 361 19.29 -28.49 19.66
C TRP A 361 19.71 -29.95 19.91
N LYS A 362 19.57 -30.85 18.92
CA LYS A 362 20.02 -32.27 19.02
C LYS A 362 21.16 -32.63 18.05
N SER A 363 21.77 -31.64 17.41
CA SER A 363 22.67 -31.86 16.28
C SER A 363 24.14 -31.87 16.70
N LYS A 364 24.94 -32.81 16.20
CA LYS A 364 26.39 -32.84 16.45
C LYS A 364 27.04 -31.53 16.00
N ARG A 365 28.11 -31.10 16.67
CA ARG A 365 28.83 -29.85 16.37
C ARG A 365 29.24 -29.71 14.89
N SER A 366 29.58 -30.83 14.23
CA SER A 366 29.87 -30.89 12.79
C SER A 366 28.66 -30.54 11.92
N HIS A 367 27.47 -31.02 12.25
CA HIS A 367 26.22 -30.70 11.54
C HIS A 367 25.83 -29.24 11.74
N ILE A 368 26.00 -28.67 12.94
CA ILE A 368 25.73 -27.24 13.20
C ILE A 368 26.65 -26.37 12.33
N ARG A 369 27.95 -26.70 12.26
CA ARG A 369 28.90 -26.00 11.40
C ARG A 369 28.51 -26.11 9.92
N ASN A 370 28.14 -27.30 9.47
CA ASN A 370 27.74 -27.53 8.08
C ASN A 370 26.45 -26.75 7.72
N ASN A 371 25.46 -26.73 8.62
CA ASN A 371 24.23 -25.96 8.42
C ASN A 371 24.51 -24.44 8.38
N ASN A 372 25.35 -23.92 9.28
CA ASN A 372 25.75 -22.51 9.24
C ASN A 372 26.49 -22.15 7.95
N ASN A 373 27.35 -23.04 7.45
CA ASN A 373 28.00 -22.87 6.16
C ASN A 373 26.99 -22.94 5.00
N GLY A 374 25.99 -23.82 5.09
CA GLY A 374 24.87 -23.90 4.13
C GLY A 374 24.06 -22.60 4.07
N LYS A 375 23.70 -22.03 5.22
CA LYS A 375 23.01 -20.73 5.32
C LYS A 375 23.84 -19.61 4.68
N LYS A 376 25.15 -19.57 4.95
CA LYS A 376 26.07 -18.58 4.35
C LYS A 376 26.17 -18.73 2.84
N ARG A 377 26.31 -19.96 2.34
CA ARG A 377 26.34 -20.24 0.89
C ARG A 377 25.04 -19.84 0.21
N MET A 378 23.89 -20.20 0.79
CA MET A 378 22.59 -19.84 0.25
C MET A 378 22.39 -18.32 0.24
N ALA A 379 22.79 -17.63 1.30
CA ALA A 379 22.76 -16.17 1.33
C ALA A 379 23.63 -15.54 0.24
N LEU A 380 24.85 -16.05 0.04
CA LEU A 380 25.74 -15.58 -1.03
C LEU A 380 25.10 -15.76 -2.42
N VAL A 381 24.45 -16.90 -2.67
CA VAL A 381 23.70 -17.14 -3.93
C VAL A 381 22.57 -16.12 -4.09
N ILE A 382 21.77 -15.90 -3.04
CA ILE A 382 20.67 -14.91 -3.06
C ILE A 382 21.21 -13.51 -3.38
N TYR A 383 22.29 -13.07 -2.71
CA TYR A 383 22.88 -11.75 -2.96
C TYR A 383 23.48 -11.63 -4.36
N LEU A 384 24.15 -12.67 -4.87
CA LEU A 384 24.71 -12.68 -6.21
C LEU A 384 23.61 -12.61 -7.28
N ILE A 385 22.56 -13.42 -7.17
CA ILE A 385 21.43 -13.38 -8.09
C ILE A 385 20.72 -12.03 -8.02
N THR A 386 20.56 -11.48 -6.81
CA THR A 386 20.01 -10.12 -6.65
C THR A 386 20.85 -9.10 -7.42
N ALA A 387 22.18 -9.13 -7.29
CA ALA A 387 23.08 -8.21 -7.98
C ALA A 387 23.00 -8.35 -9.51
N VAL A 388 22.94 -9.59 -10.02
CA VAL A 388 22.74 -9.86 -11.46
C VAL A 388 21.42 -9.29 -11.95
N MET A 389 20.33 -9.51 -11.21
CA MET A 389 19.01 -9.01 -11.59
C MET A 389 18.94 -7.48 -11.57
N VAL A 390 19.53 -6.83 -10.57
CA VAL A 390 19.67 -5.37 -10.54
C VAL A 390 20.44 -4.89 -11.79
N GLY A 391 21.53 -5.59 -12.15
CA GLY A 391 22.26 -5.38 -13.40
C GLY A 391 21.39 -5.45 -14.65
N LEU A 392 20.58 -6.50 -14.79
CA LEU A 392 19.67 -6.71 -15.94
C LEU A 392 18.57 -5.64 -16.01
N ILE A 393 17.98 -5.26 -14.88
CA ILE A 393 17.02 -4.15 -14.81
C ILE A 393 17.71 -2.83 -15.19
N GLY A 394 18.95 -2.64 -14.74
CA GLY A 394 19.78 -1.50 -15.14
C GLY A 394 20.02 -1.47 -16.65
N LEU A 395 20.24 -2.61 -17.31
CA LEU A 395 20.36 -2.65 -18.78
C LEU A 395 19.06 -2.24 -19.48
N TRP A 396 17.90 -2.62 -18.94
CA TRP A 396 16.61 -2.12 -19.44
C TRP A 396 16.55 -0.59 -19.33
N VAL A 397 16.85 -0.01 -18.17
CA VAL A 397 16.90 1.46 -17.96
C VAL A 397 17.91 2.13 -18.88
N GLN A 398 19.09 1.54 -19.08
CA GLN A 398 20.15 2.06 -19.95
C GLN A 398 19.67 2.27 -21.39
N ASN A 399 18.83 1.38 -21.92
CA ASN A 399 18.30 1.51 -23.27
C ASN A 399 17.44 2.76 -23.45
N PHE A 400 16.75 3.21 -22.39
CA PHE A 400 15.96 4.45 -22.43
C PHE A 400 16.80 5.69 -22.18
N LEU A 401 17.74 5.64 -21.23
CA LEU A 401 18.57 6.79 -20.87
C LEU A 401 19.69 7.08 -21.87
N GLY A 402 20.12 6.08 -22.66
CA GLY A 402 21.29 6.18 -23.55
C GLY A 402 22.64 6.26 -22.82
N ARG A 403 22.65 6.15 -21.49
CA ARG A 403 23.82 6.21 -20.61
C ARG A 403 23.70 5.21 -19.48
N ASN A 404 24.83 4.86 -18.86
CA ASN A 404 24.85 3.93 -17.73
C ASN A 404 24.00 4.49 -16.56
N PRO A 405 22.98 3.75 -16.07
CA PRO A 405 22.04 4.25 -15.08
C PRO A 405 22.66 4.45 -13.70
N TYR A 406 23.67 3.67 -13.33
CA TYR A 406 24.34 3.81 -12.03
C TYR A 406 25.19 5.07 -12.00
N LEU A 407 25.91 5.34 -13.09
CA LEU A 407 26.65 6.59 -13.26
C LEU A 407 25.69 7.79 -13.34
N TRP A 408 24.51 7.61 -13.95
CA TRP A 408 23.48 8.63 -13.95
C TRP A 408 23.02 9.00 -12.55
N VAL A 409 22.64 8.02 -11.72
CA VAL A 409 22.22 8.27 -10.34
C VAL A 409 23.34 8.93 -9.55
N PHE A 410 24.58 8.44 -9.71
CA PHE A 410 25.73 9.05 -9.05
C PHE A 410 25.92 10.51 -9.46
N ALA A 411 25.91 10.80 -10.76
CA ALA A 411 26.01 12.16 -11.30
C ALA A 411 24.86 13.05 -10.80
N PHE A 412 23.62 12.54 -10.84
CA PHE A 412 22.43 13.24 -10.37
C PHE A 412 22.53 13.64 -8.88
N VAL A 413 23.07 12.77 -8.03
CA VAL A 413 23.24 13.08 -6.60
C VAL A 413 24.34 14.11 -6.36
N ILE A 414 25.48 14.02 -7.06
CA ILE A 414 26.61 14.95 -6.83
C ILE A 414 26.44 16.32 -7.48
N GLU A 415 25.53 16.44 -8.46
CA GLU A 415 25.26 17.67 -9.19
C GLU A 415 24.76 18.80 -8.27
N SER A 416 23.94 18.47 -7.27
CA SER A 416 23.40 19.43 -6.30
C SER A 416 24.01 19.23 -4.91
N ARG A 417 24.58 20.31 -4.36
CA ARG A 417 25.06 20.33 -2.96
C ARG A 417 23.94 20.05 -1.97
N VAL A 418 22.70 20.42 -2.31
CA VAL A 418 21.52 20.18 -1.49
C VAL A 418 21.19 18.69 -1.44
N ARG A 419 21.27 17.97 -2.57
CA ARG A 419 21.08 16.51 -2.61
C ARG A 419 22.09 15.77 -1.74
N ILE A 420 23.37 16.17 -1.80
CA ILE A 420 24.42 15.60 -0.94
C ILE A 420 24.12 15.88 0.55
N PHE A 421 23.76 17.13 0.88
CA PHE A 421 23.38 17.49 2.24
C PHE A 421 22.18 16.67 2.74
N LEU A 422 21.15 16.48 1.91
CA LEU A 422 19.99 15.66 2.23
C LEU A 422 20.37 14.20 2.50
N CYS A 423 21.27 13.60 1.71
CA CYS A 423 21.79 12.27 1.98
C CYS A 423 22.45 12.17 3.37
N ILE A 424 23.33 13.13 3.70
CA ILE A 424 24.01 13.17 4.99
C ILE A 424 23.00 13.39 6.12
N PHE A 425 22.05 14.30 5.93
CA PHE A 425 20.98 14.61 6.86
C PHE A 425 20.12 13.38 7.15
N TRP A 426 19.68 12.64 6.13
CA TRP A 426 18.88 11.42 6.31
C TRP A 426 19.66 10.31 7.00
N ILE A 427 20.93 10.08 6.63
CA ILE A 427 21.79 9.09 7.29
C ILE A 427 21.96 9.45 8.78
N GLY A 428 22.26 10.72 9.06
CA GLY A 428 22.39 11.23 10.42
C GLY A 428 21.09 11.07 11.22
N LEU A 429 19.95 11.45 10.65
CA LEU A 429 18.64 11.30 11.30
C LEU A 429 18.28 9.85 11.58
N ILE A 430 18.50 8.93 10.63
CA ILE A 430 18.24 7.50 10.84
C ILE A 430 19.17 6.95 11.93
N ALA A 431 20.46 7.29 11.90
CA ALA A 431 21.42 6.84 12.91
C ALA A 431 21.02 7.32 14.31
N ILE A 432 20.73 8.62 14.45
CA ILE A 432 20.27 9.22 15.70
C ILE A 432 18.94 8.59 16.14
N SER A 433 17.99 8.41 15.22
CA SER A 433 16.66 7.87 15.56
C SER A 433 16.75 6.43 16.05
N LEU A 434 17.62 5.60 15.48
CA LEU A 434 17.86 4.22 15.91
C LEU A 434 18.56 4.16 17.27
N VAL A 435 19.54 5.05 17.54
CA VAL A 435 20.19 5.15 18.84
C VAL A 435 19.18 5.57 19.92
N LEU A 436 18.40 6.61 19.68
CA LEU A 436 17.36 7.08 20.59
C LEU A 436 16.30 5.99 20.83
N PHE A 437 15.85 5.31 19.78
CA PHE A 437 14.87 4.23 19.90
C PHE A 437 15.40 3.06 20.73
N ASN A 438 16.66 2.66 20.52
CA ASN A 438 17.31 1.61 21.31
C ASN A 438 17.46 2.03 22.78
N GLN A 439 17.86 3.27 23.05
CA GLN A 439 17.92 3.81 24.42
C GLN A 439 16.55 3.81 25.09
N MET A 440 15.49 4.21 24.38
CA MET A 440 14.11 4.11 24.89
C MET A 440 13.74 2.67 25.25
N GLY A 441 14.15 1.70 24.42
CA GLY A 441 13.95 0.27 24.68
C GLY A 441 14.69 -0.27 25.91
N GLN A 442 15.81 0.35 26.31
CA GLN A 442 16.58 -0.02 27.50
C GLN A 442 16.01 0.57 28.80
N THR A 443 15.14 1.58 28.72
CA THR A 443 14.48 2.13 29.91
C THR A 443 13.46 1.13 30.48
N ARG A 444 13.26 1.12 31.81
CA ARG A 444 12.24 0.26 32.47
C ARG A 444 10.79 0.57 32.04
N LYS A 445 10.57 1.62 31.23
CA LYS A 445 9.25 2.01 30.75
C LYS A 445 8.90 1.24 29.48
N THR A 446 7.88 0.39 29.55
CA THR A 446 7.30 -0.26 28.38
C THR A 446 6.43 0.74 27.61
N TYR A 447 6.95 1.25 26.49
CA TYR A 447 6.18 2.11 25.60
C TYR A 447 5.07 1.32 24.90
N SER A 448 3.88 1.91 24.80
CA SER A 448 2.78 1.33 24.04
C SER A 448 3.15 1.23 22.55
N LEU A 449 2.64 0.20 21.87
CA LEU A 449 2.84 -0.01 20.42
C LEU A 449 2.47 1.25 19.62
N ASN A 450 1.42 1.95 20.02
CA ASN A 450 1.03 3.21 19.42
C ASN A 450 2.14 4.26 19.47
N SER A 451 2.77 4.44 20.64
CA SER A 451 3.83 5.43 20.82
C SER A 451 5.04 5.08 19.95
N LYS A 452 5.41 3.80 19.89
CA LYS A 452 6.47 3.30 19.01
C LYS A 452 6.17 3.57 17.53
N ARG A 453 4.95 3.31 17.07
CA ARG A 453 4.54 3.61 15.69
C ARG A 453 4.58 5.11 15.41
N LYS A 454 3.99 5.93 16.28
CA LYS A 454 3.92 7.39 16.08
C LYS A 454 5.29 8.06 16.10
N TYR A 455 6.28 7.50 16.82
CA TYR A 455 7.67 7.94 16.73
C TYR A 455 8.18 7.95 15.28
N PHE A 456 7.98 6.86 14.53
CA PHE A 456 8.40 6.78 13.13
C PHE A 456 7.51 7.60 12.19
N HIS A 457 6.25 7.86 12.54
CA HIS A 457 5.39 8.76 11.76
C HIS A 457 5.86 10.22 11.89
N PHE A 458 6.25 10.66 13.09
CA PHE A 458 6.87 11.98 13.27
C PHE A 458 8.25 12.05 12.61
N LEU A 459 9.06 10.99 12.68
CA LEU A 459 10.33 10.93 11.96
C LEU A 459 10.14 11.13 10.45
N ALA A 460 9.09 10.55 9.86
CA ALA A 460 8.75 10.75 8.46
C ALA A 460 8.49 12.23 8.10
N LEU A 461 7.83 13.01 8.97
CA LEU A 461 7.65 14.46 8.74
C LEU A 461 9.01 15.18 8.62
N VAL A 462 9.90 14.93 9.59
CA VAL A 462 11.20 15.61 9.68
C VAL A 462 12.11 15.20 8.52
N MET A 463 12.04 13.93 8.10
CA MET A 463 12.84 13.43 6.99
C MET A 463 12.33 13.92 5.63
N PHE A 464 11.02 13.88 5.40
CA PHE A 464 10.46 13.99 4.04
C PHE A 464 10.04 15.41 3.66
N ILE A 465 9.52 16.23 4.60
CA ILE A 465 9.09 17.59 4.27
C ILE A 465 10.26 18.43 3.75
N PRO A 466 11.42 18.55 4.44
CA PRO A 466 12.53 19.34 3.93
C PRO A 466 13.04 18.79 2.58
N GLY A 467 13.14 17.46 2.46
CA GLY A 467 13.57 16.81 1.22
C GLY A 467 12.72 17.21 0.02
N TYR A 468 11.38 17.12 0.16
CA TYR A 468 10.47 17.47 -0.92
C TYR A 468 10.42 18.97 -1.22
N LEU A 469 10.52 19.84 -0.22
CA LEU A 469 10.50 21.29 -0.43
C LEU A 469 11.72 21.80 -1.20
N TYR A 470 12.89 21.21 -0.98
CA TYR A 470 14.12 21.65 -1.63
C TYR A 470 14.42 20.89 -2.93
N GLU A 471 14.17 19.58 -2.98
CA GLU A 471 14.49 18.74 -4.14
C GLU A 471 13.37 17.72 -4.43
N PRO A 472 12.24 18.15 -5.03
CA PRO A 472 11.08 17.29 -5.32
C PRO A 472 11.43 16.05 -6.16
N GLU A 473 12.19 16.26 -7.25
CA GLU A 473 12.65 15.20 -8.16
C GLU A 473 13.54 14.17 -7.45
N PHE A 474 14.45 14.63 -6.58
CA PHE A 474 15.29 13.73 -5.81
C PHE A 474 14.47 12.93 -4.81
N MET A 475 13.46 13.55 -4.18
CA MET A 475 12.55 12.87 -3.27
C MET A 475 11.75 11.78 -3.98
N HIS A 476 11.29 12.04 -5.21
CA HIS A 476 10.58 11.07 -6.02
C HIS A 476 11.43 9.80 -6.25
N LEU A 477 12.69 9.97 -6.69
CA LEU A 477 13.64 8.87 -6.87
C LEU A 477 13.98 8.17 -5.53
N ALA A 478 14.27 8.95 -4.48
CA ALA A 478 14.63 8.43 -3.17
C ALA A 478 13.52 7.57 -2.56
N PHE A 479 12.24 7.95 -2.74
CA PHE A 479 11.12 7.12 -2.32
C PHE A 479 11.03 5.80 -3.08
N SER A 480 11.28 5.79 -4.40
CA SER A 480 11.30 4.55 -5.19
C SER A 480 12.42 3.61 -4.71
N VAL A 481 13.61 4.15 -4.41
CA VAL A 481 14.73 3.38 -3.85
C VAL A 481 14.39 2.85 -2.46
N ALA A 482 13.82 3.69 -1.58
CA ALA A 482 13.40 3.28 -0.24
C ALA A 482 12.32 2.19 -0.29
N PHE A 483 11.37 2.29 -1.22
CA PHE A 483 10.33 1.29 -1.42
C PHE A 483 10.93 -0.06 -1.84
N ALA A 484 11.77 -0.07 -2.88
CA ALA A 484 12.46 -1.28 -3.32
C ALA A 484 13.32 -1.89 -2.19
N ALA A 485 13.99 -1.05 -1.40
CA ALA A 485 14.77 -1.49 -0.25
C ALA A 485 13.90 -2.12 0.86
N LEU A 486 12.76 -1.52 1.21
CA LEU A 486 11.86 -2.07 2.23
C LEU A 486 11.27 -3.43 1.81
N ILE A 487 10.86 -3.57 0.54
CA ILE A 487 10.40 -4.86 0.01
C ILE A 487 11.53 -5.90 0.02
N TYR A 488 12.75 -5.52 -0.34
CA TYR A 488 13.89 -6.42 -0.29
C TYR A 488 14.22 -6.87 1.14
N LEU A 489 14.24 -5.93 2.10
CA LEU A 489 14.43 -6.23 3.52
C LEU A 489 13.35 -7.18 4.04
N GLU A 490 12.12 -7.03 3.55
CA GLU A 490 11.02 -7.93 3.87
C GLU A 490 11.26 -9.35 3.34
N TYR A 491 11.83 -9.52 2.14
CA TYR A 491 12.28 -10.83 1.67
C TYR A 491 13.35 -11.43 2.58
N LEU A 492 14.38 -10.65 2.93
CA LEU A 492 15.45 -11.13 3.82
C LEU A 492 14.92 -11.54 5.19
N ARG A 493 13.98 -10.76 5.75
CA ARG A 493 13.32 -11.04 7.03
C ARG A 493 12.46 -12.29 6.95
N TYR A 494 11.53 -12.35 6.00
CA TYR A 494 10.56 -13.43 5.89
C TYR A 494 11.24 -14.79 5.66
N PHE A 495 12.21 -14.82 4.74
CA PHE A 495 12.96 -16.03 4.40
C PHE A 495 14.20 -16.26 5.29
N ALA A 496 14.36 -15.46 6.35
CA ALA A 496 15.41 -15.58 7.36
C ALA A 496 16.84 -15.67 6.76
N VAL A 497 17.11 -14.85 5.75
CA VAL A 497 18.39 -14.84 5.02
C VAL A 497 19.52 -14.33 5.93
N TYR A 498 20.63 -15.06 5.98
CA TYR A 498 21.79 -14.72 6.79
C TYR A 498 22.57 -13.52 6.21
N PRO A 499 23.14 -12.62 7.02
CA PRO A 499 23.10 -12.56 8.48
C PRO A 499 21.92 -11.77 9.06
N ILE A 500 21.25 -10.96 8.24
CA ILE A 500 20.42 -9.84 8.71
C ILE A 500 18.97 -10.27 9.02
N GLY A 501 18.47 -11.34 8.39
CA GLY A 501 17.06 -11.73 8.46
C GLY A 501 16.53 -11.94 9.89
N LYS A 502 17.36 -12.50 10.79
CA LYS A 502 16.99 -12.64 12.22
C LYS A 502 16.88 -11.29 12.93
N GLN A 503 17.84 -10.38 12.70
CA GLN A 503 17.86 -9.06 13.33
C GLN A 503 16.65 -8.23 12.88
N LEU A 504 16.36 -8.24 11.58
CA LEU A 504 15.16 -7.59 11.03
C LEU A 504 13.89 -8.14 11.65
N HIS A 505 13.79 -9.47 11.81
CA HIS A 505 12.59 -10.05 12.41
C HIS A 505 12.40 -9.62 13.87
N MET A 506 13.47 -9.62 14.67
CA MET A 506 13.40 -9.17 16.07
C MET A 506 12.98 -7.71 16.15
N PHE A 507 13.62 -6.83 15.38
CA PHE A 507 13.30 -5.40 15.35
C PHE A 507 11.85 -5.15 14.91
N LEU A 508 11.42 -5.69 13.76
CA LEU A 508 10.09 -5.44 13.21
C LEU A 508 8.97 -6.11 14.03
N SER A 509 9.28 -7.16 14.78
CA SER A 509 8.28 -7.84 15.64
C SER A 509 7.74 -6.95 16.76
N GLU A 510 8.47 -5.89 17.15
CA GLU A 510 8.03 -4.94 18.18
C GLU A 510 6.89 -4.02 17.74
N PHE A 511 6.61 -3.98 16.43
CA PHE A 511 5.65 -3.06 15.82
C PHE A 511 4.41 -3.79 15.26
N LEU A 512 4.35 -5.11 15.40
CA LEU A 512 3.26 -5.92 14.86
C LEU A 512 1.93 -5.59 15.55
N ASP A 513 0.92 -5.27 14.74
CA ASP A 513 -0.46 -5.13 15.18
C ASP A 513 -1.39 -6.13 14.47
N SER A 514 -2.71 -5.97 14.64
CA SER A 514 -3.71 -6.84 14.01
C SER A 514 -3.71 -6.78 12.49
N ARG A 515 -3.25 -5.67 11.90
CA ARG A 515 -3.21 -5.46 10.45
C ARG A 515 -2.08 -6.27 9.81
N ASP A 516 -1.03 -6.58 10.58
CA ASP A 516 0.10 -7.44 10.20
C ASP A 516 -0.09 -8.91 10.62
N SER A 517 -1.33 -9.43 10.52
CA SER A 517 -1.64 -10.82 10.91
C SER A 517 -1.02 -11.86 9.96
N GLY A 518 -0.85 -11.51 8.68
CA GLY A 518 -0.24 -12.34 7.64
C GLY A 518 1.28 -12.55 7.78
N PRO A 519 1.90 -13.28 6.83
CA PRO A 519 3.36 -13.50 6.79
C PRO A 519 4.15 -12.20 6.58
N CYS A 520 3.59 -11.27 5.80
CA CYS A 520 4.18 -9.99 5.45
C CYS A 520 3.90 -8.93 6.53
N ILE A 521 4.87 -8.04 6.79
CA ILE A 521 4.71 -6.87 7.67
C ILE A 521 4.51 -5.64 6.79
N LEU A 522 3.24 -5.27 6.58
CA LEU A 522 2.84 -4.22 5.64
C LEU A 522 2.84 -2.83 6.26
N SER A 523 2.70 -2.70 7.59
CA SER A 523 2.55 -1.38 8.25
C SER A 523 3.61 -0.34 7.87
N HIS A 524 4.89 -0.74 7.79
CA HIS A 524 6.00 0.16 7.43
C HIS A 524 6.05 0.44 5.93
N ILE A 525 5.69 -0.56 5.11
CA ILE A 525 5.61 -0.42 3.65
C ILE A 525 4.48 0.56 3.32
N TYR A 526 3.32 0.42 3.96
CA TYR A 526 2.19 1.34 3.75
C TYR A 526 2.46 2.73 4.30
N LEU A 527 3.20 2.90 5.40
CA LEU A 527 3.63 4.24 5.84
C LEU A 527 4.45 4.94 4.74
N LEU A 528 5.39 4.21 4.13
CA LEU A 528 6.21 4.74 3.04
C LEU A 528 5.35 5.01 1.78
N ILE A 529 4.55 4.05 1.34
CA ILE A 529 3.65 4.21 0.17
C ILE A 529 2.69 5.37 0.40
N GLY A 530 2.13 5.51 1.60
CA GLY A 530 1.21 6.60 1.92
C GLY A 530 1.86 7.97 1.82
N CYS A 531 3.13 8.11 2.24
CA CYS A 531 3.88 9.35 2.06
C CYS A 531 4.31 9.57 0.60
N ALA A 532 4.84 8.53 -0.05
CA ALA A 532 5.39 8.59 -1.39
C ALA A 532 4.33 8.72 -2.49
N GLY A 533 3.16 8.09 -2.31
CA GLY A 533 2.11 7.99 -3.31
C GLY A 533 1.60 9.37 -3.74
N CYS A 534 1.37 10.28 -2.79
CA CYS A 534 0.95 11.65 -3.10
C CYS A 534 2.02 12.43 -3.88
N ILE A 535 3.31 12.12 -3.66
CA ILE A 535 4.43 12.74 -4.37
C ILE A 535 4.59 12.14 -5.77
N TRP A 536 4.41 10.83 -5.92
CA TRP A 536 4.40 10.14 -7.22
C TRP A 536 3.21 10.54 -8.11
N LEU A 537 2.09 10.96 -7.52
CA LEU A 537 0.96 11.51 -8.27
C LEU A 537 1.25 12.92 -8.82
N ASP A 538 2.27 13.61 -8.29
CA ASP A 538 2.82 14.88 -8.79
C ASP A 538 1.76 15.92 -9.21
N GLY A 539 0.95 16.35 -8.26
CA GLY A 539 -0.07 17.39 -8.47
C GLY A 539 0.51 18.81 -8.55
N THR A 540 -0.28 19.75 -9.06
CA THR A 540 0.12 21.14 -9.31
C THR A 540 0.62 21.88 -8.07
N PHE A 541 -0.04 21.66 -6.92
CA PHE A 541 0.30 22.31 -5.67
C PHE A 541 1.16 21.41 -4.79
N ILE A 542 2.28 21.95 -4.29
CA ILE A 542 3.19 21.24 -3.37
C ILE A 542 2.43 20.78 -2.11
N LEU A 543 1.50 21.60 -1.61
CA LEU A 543 0.68 21.22 -0.45
C LEU A 543 -0.18 19.98 -0.71
N ALA A 544 -0.71 19.82 -1.92
CA ALA A 544 -1.46 18.63 -2.29
C ALA A 544 -0.55 17.38 -2.26
N ASN A 545 0.66 17.46 -2.80
CA ASN A 545 1.62 16.35 -2.84
C ASN A 545 2.14 15.98 -1.43
N LEU A 546 2.17 16.95 -0.52
CA LEU A 546 2.49 16.71 0.90
C LEU A 546 1.33 16.06 1.68
N SER A 547 0.15 15.86 1.09
CA SER A 547 -1.04 15.30 1.76
C SER A 547 -0.75 14.00 2.51
N GLY A 548 0.01 13.08 1.92
CA GLY A 548 0.33 11.80 2.57
C GLY A 548 1.20 11.97 3.81
N ILE A 549 2.22 12.82 3.73
CA ILE A 549 3.12 13.12 4.85
C ILE A 549 2.36 13.82 5.99
N PHE A 550 1.51 14.81 5.67
CA PHE A 550 0.68 15.51 6.65
C PHE A 550 -0.37 14.61 7.29
N THR A 551 -1.06 13.81 6.48
CA THR A 551 -2.15 12.94 6.94
C THR A 551 -1.64 11.87 7.90
N LEU A 552 -0.53 11.20 7.57
CA LEU A 552 0.01 10.13 8.43
C LEU A 552 0.86 10.68 9.58
N GLY A 553 1.73 11.64 9.27
CA GLY A 553 2.69 12.20 10.22
C GLY A 553 2.08 13.15 11.25
N LEU A 554 1.13 13.99 10.85
CA LEU A 554 0.45 14.94 11.75
C LEU A 554 -0.97 14.48 12.09
N GLY A 555 -1.84 14.29 11.09
CA GLY A 555 -3.26 14.00 11.29
C GLY A 555 -3.51 12.74 12.14
N ASP A 556 -3.27 11.56 11.57
CA ASP A 556 -3.46 10.25 12.21
C ASP A 556 -2.64 10.13 13.51
N SER A 557 -1.43 10.70 13.53
CA SER A 557 -0.59 10.73 14.73
C SER A 557 -1.21 11.50 15.88
N MET A 558 -1.65 12.73 15.65
CA MET A 558 -2.26 13.57 16.68
C MET A 558 -3.65 13.08 17.07
N ALA A 559 -4.42 12.55 16.12
CA ALA A 559 -5.72 11.94 16.37
C ALA A 559 -5.62 10.81 17.40
N SER A 560 -4.65 9.91 17.22
CA SER A 560 -4.44 8.78 18.12
C SER A 560 -3.83 9.18 19.47
N ILE A 561 -2.91 10.15 19.50
CA ILE A 561 -2.28 10.61 20.74
C ILE A 561 -3.30 11.36 21.62
N ILE A 562 -4.00 12.34 21.04
CA ILE A 562 -4.99 13.14 21.76
C ILE A 562 -6.23 12.30 22.06
N GLY A 563 -6.70 11.50 21.11
CA GLY A 563 -7.85 10.61 21.31
C GLY A 563 -7.63 9.61 22.44
N LYS A 564 -6.43 9.02 22.58
CA LYS A 564 -6.13 8.12 23.70
C LYS A 564 -5.94 8.83 25.03
N ARG A 565 -5.42 10.06 25.03
CA ARG A 565 -5.09 10.80 26.26
C ARG A 565 -6.28 11.59 26.81
N TYR A 566 -7.10 12.16 25.93
CA TYR A 566 -8.16 13.11 26.26
C TYR A 566 -9.53 12.72 25.70
N GLY A 567 -9.61 11.71 24.84
CA GLY A 567 -10.86 11.32 24.20
C GLY A 567 -11.86 10.75 25.19
N ARG A 568 -13.04 11.37 25.23
CA ARG A 568 -14.17 10.96 26.08
C ARG A 568 -15.37 10.56 25.24
N ASN A 569 -15.60 11.28 24.15
CA ASN A 569 -16.74 11.06 23.27
C ASN A 569 -16.31 10.21 22.08
N ARG A 570 -16.89 9.02 21.93
CA ARG A 570 -16.59 8.12 20.82
C ARG A 570 -17.55 8.34 19.66
N TRP A 571 -17.05 8.21 18.45
CA TRP A 571 -17.91 8.15 17.27
C TRP A 571 -18.86 6.95 17.38
N PRO A 572 -20.14 7.11 16.99
CA PRO A 572 -21.09 6.01 17.03
C PRO A 572 -20.51 4.79 16.30
N LYS A 573 -20.45 3.64 16.98
CA LYS A 573 -20.02 2.37 16.39
C LYS A 573 -18.54 2.36 15.91
N SER A 574 -17.71 3.26 16.44
CA SER A 574 -16.26 3.27 16.23
C SER A 574 -15.52 3.28 17.56
N CYS A 575 -14.30 2.75 17.56
CA CYS A 575 -13.39 2.86 18.70
C CYS A 575 -12.68 4.23 18.76
N LYS A 576 -12.85 5.06 17.73
CA LYS A 576 -12.22 6.37 17.58
C LYS A 576 -13.04 7.46 18.27
N THR A 577 -12.35 8.51 18.70
CA THR A 577 -12.91 9.58 19.53
C THR A 577 -13.10 10.86 18.74
N ILE A 578 -14.16 11.61 19.03
CA ILE A 578 -14.44 12.91 18.43
C ILE A 578 -13.28 13.88 18.71
N GLU A 579 -12.74 13.87 19.94
CA GLU A 579 -11.57 14.69 20.29
C GLU A 579 -10.33 14.33 19.45
N GLY A 580 -10.21 13.05 19.06
CA GLY A 580 -9.18 12.58 18.13
C GLY A 580 -9.38 13.16 16.72
N SER A 581 -10.60 13.15 16.19
CA SER A 581 -10.89 13.74 14.87
C SER A 581 -10.75 15.26 14.88
N ILE A 582 -11.09 15.94 15.97
CA ILE A 582 -10.81 17.38 16.15
C ILE A 582 -9.30 17.63 16.14
N ALA A 583 -8.52 16.81 16.85
CA ALA A 583 -7.07 16.89 16.82
C ALA A 583 -6.49 16.65 15.42
N PHE A 584 -7.00 15.66 14.69
CA PHE A 584 -6.64 15.43 13.29
C PHE A 584 -6.79 16.73 12.49
N PHE A 585 -7.99 17.33 12.55
CA PHE A 585 -8.32 18.54 11.81
C PHE A 585 -7.42 19.71 12.18
N VAL A 586 -7.31 20.03 13.47
CA VAL A 586 -6.57 21.20 13.95
C VAL A 586 -5.09 21.10 13.61
N PHE A 587 -4.45 19.96 13.91
CA PHE A 587 -3.00 19.83 13.72
C PHE A 587 -2.62 19.73 12.25
N LEU A 588 -3.42 19.05 11.43
CA LEU A 588 -3.16 18.97 9.99
C LEU A 588 -3.37 20.33 9.33
N PHE A 589 -4.50 20.99 9.58
CA PHE A 589 -4.81 22.31 9.00
C PHE A 589 -3.78 23.37 9.44
N PHE A 590 -3.48 23.44 10.74
CA PHE A 590 -2.53 24.43 11.26
C PHE A 590 -1.09 24.14 10.82
N GLY A 591 -0.70 22.86 10.74
CA GLY A 591 0.60 22.47 10.18
C GLY A 591 0.75 22.89 8.72
N ALA A 592 -0.29 22.66 7.91
CA ALA A 592 -0.33 23.10 6.51
C ALA A 592 -0.25 24.63 6.42
N PHE A 593 -1.02 25.34 7.23
CA PHE A 593 -0.99 26.80 7.30
C PHE A 593 0.40 27.33 7.64
N ILE A 594 1.05 26.81 8.69
CA ILE A 594 2.42 27.20 9.05
C ILE A 594 3.37 26.96 7.88
N LEU A 595 3.32 25.77 7.26
CA LEU A 595 4.25 25.43 6.20
C LEU A 595 4.09 26.33 4.97
N VAL A 596 2.86 26.63 4.57
CA VAL A 596 2.57 27.56 3.47
C VAL A 596 3.11 28.95 3.76
N ASN A 597 3.01 29.44 5.00
CA ASN A 597 3.49 30.78 5.36
C ASN A 597 5.02 30.86 5.51
N ILE A 598 5.69 29.74 5.81
CA ILE A 598 7.16 29.70 5.92
C ILE A 598 7.80 29.48 4.54
N SER A 599 7.13 28.74 3.65
CA SER A 599 7.67 28.44 2.33
C SER A 599 7.56 29.62 1.38
N SER A 600 8.63 29.86 0.61
CA SER A 600 8.66 30.88 -0.45
C SER A 600 8.31 30.34 -1.84
N SER A 601 7.95 29.05 -1.95
CA SER A 601 7.69 28.44 -3.26
C SER A 601 6.40 28.98 -3.89
N PRO A 602 6.41 29.45 -5.15
CA PRO A 602 5.23 30.03 -5.80
C PRO A 602 4.09 29.02 -5.98
N ASN A 603 4.43 27.74 -6.21
CA ASN A 603 3.46 26.65 -6.37
C ASN A 603 3.09 25.97 -5.03
N MET A 604 3.42 26.61 -3.90
CA MET A 604 3.14 26.04 -2.58
C MET A 604 1.63 25.85 -2.38
N TRP A 605 0.90 26.96 -2.46
CA TRP A 605 -0.55 27.02 -2.36
C TRP A 605 -1.03 28.40 -2.83
N PRO A 606 -2.14 28.50 -3.59
CA PRO A 606 -2.64 29.76 -4.15
C PRO A 606 -3.15 30.76 -3.10
N GLY A 607 -3.29 30.36 -1.83
CA GLY A 607 -3.46 31.28 -0.69
C GLY A 607 -4.80 32.02 -0.58
N SER A 608 -5.72 31.90 -1.55
CA SER A 608 -7.03 32.57 -1.50
C SER A 608 -7.93 32.02 -0.38
N SER A 609 -8.85 32.83 0.11
CA SER A 609 -9.80 32.45 1.18
C SER A 609 -10.65 31.23 0.77
N THR A 610 -11.11 31.19 -0.49
CA THR A 610 -11.84 30.05 -1.05
C THR A 610 -10.98 28.78 -1.06
N GLN A 611 -9.71 28.87 -1.44
CA GLN A 611 -8.81 27.71 -1.46
C GLN A 611 -8.60 27.17 -0.05
N TRP A 612 -8.35 28.02 0.94
CA TRP A 612 -8.24 27.59 2.34
C TRP A 612 -9.52 26.98 2.90
N PHE A 613 -10.69 27.50 2.51
CA PHE A 613 -11.97 26.89 2.87
C PHE A 613 -12.11 25.48 2.29
N ASN A 614 -11.75 25.31 1.01
CA ASN A 614 -11.80 24.01 0.34
C ASN A 614 -10.81 23.02 0.96
N TYR A 615 -9.62 23.49 1.33
CA TYR A 615 -8.64 22.70 2.06
C TYR A 615 -9.19 22.29 3.43
N ALA A 616 -9.79 23.20 4.21
CA ALA A 616 -10.41 22.88 5.49
C ALA A 616 -11.49 21.79 5.32
N LEU A 617 -12.33 21.90 4.30
CA LEU A 617 -13.35 20.89 4.01
C LEU A 617 -12.73 19.52 3.69
N ALA A 618 -11.63 19.50 2.91
CA ALA A 618 -10.88 18.28 2.61
C ALA A 618 -10.33 17.61 3.88
N VAL A 619 -9.73 18.41 4.78
CA VAL A 619 -9.23 17.91 6.07
C VAL A 619 -10.38 17.38 6.93
N LEU A 620 -11.51 18.08 6.99
CA LEU A 620 -12.67 17.69 7.78
C LEU A 620 -13.22 16.34 7.32
N ILE A 621 -13.44 16.17 6.01
CA ILE A 621 -14.00 14.94 5.44
C ILE A 621 -13.00 13.79 5.57
N THR A 622 -11.70 14.05 5.42
CA THR A 622 -10.66 13.03 5.67
C THR A 622 -10.63 12.62 7.15
N ALA A 623 -10.80 13.55 8.09
CA ALA A 623 -10.91 13.24 9.52
C ALA A 623 -12.17 12.42 9.85
N LEU A 624 -13.28 12.69 9.17
CA LEU A 624 -14.51 11.90 9.29
C LEU A 624 -14.32 10.49 8.71
N LEU A 625 -13.65 10.36 7.55
CA LEU A 625 -13.32 9.07 6.95
C LEU A 625 -12.42 8.26 7.88
N GLU A 626 -11.39 8.89 8.46
CA GLU A 626 -10.54 8.28 9.49
C GLU A 626 -11.39 7.77 10.64
N ALA A 627 -12.33 8.58 11.16
CA ALA A 627 -13.15 8.21 12.30
C ALA A 627 -14.00 6.95 12.10
N VAL A 628 -14.47 6.70 10.87
CA VAL A 628 -15.39 5.59 10.56
C VAL A 628 -14.73 4.40 9.86
N SER A 629 -13.59 4.59 9.21
CA SER A 629 -12.93 3.53 8.45
C SER A 629 -12.18 2.53 9.33
N TYR A 630 -12.30 1.26 8.94
CA TYR A 630 -11.55 0.14 9.50
C TYR A 630 -10.41 -0.36 8.61
N GLN A 631 -10.30 0.16 7.38
CA GLN A 631 -9.19 -0.16 6.47
C GLN A 631 -7.86 0.38 7.01
N ASN A 632 -6.74 -0.03 6.40
CA ASN A 632 -5.45 0.50 6.78
C ASN A 632 -5.31 1.97 6.38
N ASP A 633 -5.38 2.84 7.38
CA ASP A 633 -5.23 4.30 7.30
C ASP A 633 -4.01 4.73 6.47
N ASN A 634 -2.88 4.03 6.61
CA ASN A 634 -1.65 4.31 5.89
C ASN A 634 -1.76 4.19 4.36
N LEU A 635 -2.71 3.40 3.84
CA LEU A 635 -2.94 3.25 2.40
C LEU A 635 -4.04 4.20 1.91
N ILE A 636 -5.16 4.26 2.64
CA ILE A 636 -6.40 4.89 2.16
C ILE A 636 -6.40 6.40 2.35
N LEU A 637 -6.06 6.90 3.55
CA LEU A 637 -6.23 8.31 3.88
C LEU A 637 -5.36 9.24 3.02
N PRO A 638 -4.08 8.91 2.71
CA PRO A 638 -3.26 9.74 1.82
C PRO A 638 -3.86 9.94 0.43
N LEU A 639 -4.26 8.85 -0.21
CA LEU A 639 -4.85 8.87 -1.55
C LEU A 639 -6.17 9.63 -1.57
N PHE A 640 -7.00 9.42 -0.54
CA PHE A 640 -8.25 10.14 -0.38
C PHE A 640 -8.02 11.65 -0.19
N MET A 641 -7.15 12.04 0.73
CA MET A 641 -6.84 13.45 1.01
C MET A 641 -6.28 14.14 -0.23
N TRP A 642 -5.30 13.53 -0.91
CA TRP A 642 -4.73 14.08 -2.14
C TRP A 642 -5.80 14.28 -3.22
N SER A 643 -6.69 13.31 -3.40
CA SER A 643 -7.78 13.40 -4.39
C SER A 643 -8.70 14.57 -4.06
N PHE A 644 -9.13 14.66 -2.80
CA PHE A 644 -10.11 15.65 -2.36
C PHE A 644 -9.55 17.08 -2.41
N VAL A 645 -8.28 17.28 -2.04
CA VAL A 645 -7.59 18.57 -2.19
C VAL A 645 -7.53 19.00 -3.65
N ASN A 646 -7.24 18.09 -4.58
CA ASN A 646 -7.15 18.41 -6.01
C ASN A 646 -8.51 18.59 -6.68
N ILE A 647 -9.56 17.94 -6.19
CA ILE A 647 -10.92 18.12 -6.70
C ILE A 647 -11.46 19.53 -6.38
N GLN A 648 -11.05 20.13 -5.25
CA GLN A 648 -11.41 21.47 -4.77
C GLN A 648 -12.93 21.72 -4.72
N MET A 649 -13.53 21.38 -3.58
CA MET A 649 -14.98 21.43 -3.40
C MET A 649 -15.62 22.81 -3.53
#